data_AF-A0A932D5N2-F1
#
_entry.id   AF-A0A932D5N2-F1
#
_cell.length_a   1.000
_cell.length_b   1.000
_cell.length_c   1.000
_cell.angle_alpha   90.00
_cell.angle_beta   90.00
_cell.angle_gamma   90.00
#
_symmetry.space_group_name_H-M   'P 1'
#
loop_
_entity.id
_entity.type
_entity.pdbx_description
1 polymer ?
#
loop_
_entity_poly.entity_id
_entity_poly.type
_entity_poly.pdbx_seq_one_letter_code
_entity_poly.pdbx_strand_id
1 'polypeptide(L)'
;MKAKRIENAREFLKRNRPLRWTVLLGVGLAALSGTLLPTSAQAAVPVSLTLKGQWPGSATGRAYDVAVQGQYAYVADGDAGLQVIDVSNPVNPVRVGGVDTSGSAIGVAVAGNHAYVADSYAGLQVIDVSDPTNPVRVGGVDTSGYARLLAVAGNYAYVADSEAGLQVIDVSDPTNPVRVGGYDDIPDWGYAAAVAVAGNYAYLDLVDGLFDSLIEVVVIDISNPANPVPAGDFAPGGVANVRAVSGDYAYVGGRWHVGGTNWISGLEVVDVSNPANPVRVGGYDIAEWPSGPVEGVALVGNLIYVAAGRRGLLILEQSTAPPPAEWVRIQTDPASTPRARHGHAMVYDEQREVILMHGGRLQRGDGTVVSDTWQWDGQTWTQVATNGPRVFQHNMAYDPSRGVTVLYGGGTPEIKPITGDTWEWNGQSWILIEVEPTTPPPSVWGGMAYDPERKKIIRHGGETVADTSYDVGATWEWNGQTWTQIADGFIRGGHSLLFDPVRGKMIAFGGGSTCDKCPSRGMWEFDGAQWNPITTEGPSARSTFNRIFVWDAHRGVGVLQGGIVDQNSWYGDTWEWDGFQWTQVNLPGPGRRGMHAMAYDAKRRKVVLFGGFRDCFHCDLNETWEYGLPPLQVTLDAAENGTLEIRWTGEAPPYQLQSRANLSAGNWQNEGQPTNTSSATVQSGGMAKFFRVLSLYGNSQ
;
A
#
# COMPACT_ATOMS: atom_id res chain seq x y z
N MET A 1 -39.32 -2.37 34.77
CA MET A 1 -38.42 -2.69 33.65
C MET A 1 -37.19 -1.77 33.57
N LYS A 2 -37.32 -0.45 33.38
CA LYS A 2 -36.17 0.49 33.30
C LYS A 2 -35.25 0.48 34.54
N ALA A 3 -35.81 0.40 35.75
CA ALA A 3 -35.03 0.36 37.00
C ALA A 3 -34.24 -0.96 37.17
N LYS A 4 -34.88 -2.10 36.88
CA LYS A 4 -34.24 -3.43 36.91
C LYS A 4 -33.11 -3.55 35.87
N ARG A 5 -33.25 -2.87 34.72
CA ARG A 5 -32.22 -2.77 33.67
C ARG A 5 -31.00 -1.92 34.09
N ILE A 6 -31.20 -0.80 34.79
CA ILE A 6 -30.10 0.01 35.34
C ILE A 6 -29.37 -0.74 36.46
N GLU A 7 -30.09 -1.54 37.23
CA GLU A 7 -29.54 -2.32 38.34
C GLU A 7 -28.68 -3.50 37.85
N ASN A 8 -29.09 -4.19 36.78
CA ASN A 8 -28.29 -5.24 36.15
C ASN A 8 -27.01 -4.69 35.47
N ALA A 9 -27.09 -3.52 34.80
CA ALA A 9 -25.91 -2.85 34.25
C ALA A 9 -24.91 -2.42 35.36
N ARG A 10 -25.42 -2.05 36.54
CA ARG A 10 -24.59 -1.73 37.72
C ARG A 10 -23.95 -2.97 38.35
N GLU A 11 -24.63 -4.10 38.39
CA GLU A 11 -24.08 -5.40 38.84
C GLU A 11 -22.96 -5.90 37.91
N PHE A 12 -23.13 -5.74 36.60
CA PHE A 12 -22.12 -6.09 35.59
C PHE A 12 -20.85 -5.21 35.70
N LEU A 13 -21.02 -3.89 35.85
CA LEU A 13 -19.92 -2.94 36.10
C LEU A 13 -19.17 -3.21 37.43
N LYS A 14 -19.82 -3.89 38.39
CA LYS A 14 -19.18 -4.31 39.64
C LYS A 14 -18.37 -5.60 39.51
N ARG A 15 -18.78 -6.54 38.64
CA ARG A 15 -18.03 -7.79 38.40
C ARG A 15 -16.72 -7.57 37.63
N ASN A 16 -16.65 -6.55 36.76
CA ASN A 16 -15.53 -6.32 35.84
C ASN A 16 -14.55 -5.19 36.25
N ARG A 17 -14.25 -5.02 37.54
CA ARG A 17 -13.10 -4.20 37.99
C ARG A 17 -12.06 -5.11 38.64
N PRO A 18 -10.83 -5.24 38.09
CA PRO A 18 -9.97 -4.07 37.88
C PRO A 18 -9.09 -4.13 36.61
N LEU A 19 -9.20 -3.17 35.69
CA LEU A 19 -8.04 -2.70 34.92
C LEU A 19 -8.12 -1.16 34.87
N ARG A 20 -7.09 -0.54 35.43
CA ARG A 20 -7.04 0.87 35.83
C ARG A 20 -6.85 1.78 34.61
N TRP A 21 -7.71 2.78 34.51
CA TRP A 21 -7.42 4.05 33.86
C TRP A 21 -6.35 4.79 34.69
N THR A 22 -5.17 5.04 34.12
CA THR A 22 -4.31 6.15 34.55
C THR A 22 -3.60 6.73 33.33
N VAL A 23 -4.01 7.92 32.92
CA VAL A 23 -3.31 8.77 31.95
C VAL A 23 -2.58 9.89 32.72
N LEU A 24 -1.29 10.09 32.39
CA LEU A 24 -0.43 11.27 32.59
C LEU A 24 -0.18 11.83 34.01
N LEU A 25 1.04 11.58 34.53
CA LEU A 25 1.89 12.59 35.21
C LEU A 25 3.29 12.00 35.49
N GLY A 26 4.34 12.61 34.94
CA GLY A 26 5.72 12.40 35.42
C GLY A 26 6.79 12.27 34.33
N VAL A 27 7.31 13.40 33.88
CA VAL A 27 8.64 13.49 33.26
C VAL A 27 9.70 13.27 34.34
N GLY A 28 10.67 12.38 34.07
CA GLY A 28 12.03 12.42 34.62
C GLY A 28 12.29 11.65 35.92
N LEU A 29 13.06 10.56 35.84
CA LEU A 29 14.39 10.42 36.48
C LEU A 29 14.99 9.00 36.28
N ALA A 30 16.09 8.98 35.53
CA ALA A 30 17.28 8.13 35.59
C ALA A 30 17.21 6.64 36.02
N ALA A 31 17.63 5.81 35.06
CA ALA A 31 18.59 4.70 35.16
C ALA A 31 19.12 4.29 36.54
N LEU A 32 19.07 2.98 36.84
CA LEU A 32 20.20 2.14 37.28
C LEU A 32 19.70 0.75 37.69
N SER A 33 19.99 -0.27 36.86
CA SER A 33 20.58 -1.56 37.23
C SER A 33 20.31 -2.56 36.09
N GLY A 34 21.41 -3.02 35.50
CA GLY A 34 21.38 -3.86 34.31
C GLY A 34 20.93 -5.27 34.60
N THR A 35 20.18 -5.82 33.65
CA THR A 35 20.34 -7.18 33.10
C THR A 35 19.39 -7.25 31.90
N LEU A 36 19.92 -6.93 30.72
CA LEU A 36 19.21 -7.13 29.45
C LEU A 36 19.22 -8.64 29.16
N LEU A 37 18.07 -9.30 29.29
CA LEU A 37 17.81 -10.52 28.53
C LEU A 37 17.44 -10.08 27.10
N PRO A 38 17.94 -10.77 26.05
CA PRO A 38 17.51 -10.47 24.70
C PRO A 38 16.11 -11.07 24.51
N THR A 39 15.06 -10.27 24.64
CA THR A 39 13.78 -10.64 24.03
C THR A 39 13.84 -10.23 22.58
N SER A 40 14.20 -11.18 21.72
CA SER A 40 13.90 -11.14 20.29
C SER A 40 12.38 -11.24 20.12
N ALA A 41 11.67 -10.13 20.36
CA ALA A 41 10.34 -9.96 19.81
C ALA A 41 10.53 -9.76 18.30
N GLN A 42 10.37 -10.85 17.54
CA GLN A 42 10.21 -10.76 16.09
C GLN A 42 9.01 -9.83 15.86
N ALA A 43 9.24 -8.62 15.35
CA ALA A 43 8.16 -7.73 14.97
C ALA A 43 7.28 -8.48 13.95
N ALA A 44 5.98 -8.56 14.21
CA ALA A 44 5.02 -9.12 13.26
C ALA A 44 5.20 -8.42 11.91
N VAL A 45 5.32 -9.21 10.85
CA VAL A 45 5.49 -8.70 9.48
C VAL A 45 4.22 -7.93 9.11
N PRO A 46 4.28 -6.63 8.78
CA PRO A 46 3.08 -5.88 8.43
C PRO A 46 2.48 -6.42 7.14
N VAL A 47 1.17 -6.63 7.06
CA VAL A 47 0.46 -7.04 5.83
C VAL A 47 0.08 -5.79 5.04
N SER A 48 0.35 -5.74 3.73
CA SER A 48 -0.11 -4.67 2.83
C SER A 48 -1.31 -5.12 1.99
N LEU A 49 -2.26 -4.23 1.73
CA LEU A 49 -3.49 -4.49 0.98
C LEU A 49 -3.65 -3.41 -0.11
N THR A 50 -3.80 -3.83 -1.37
CA THR A 50 -3.94 -2.93 -2.54
C THR A 50 -5.22 -3.22 -3.30
N LEU A 51 -5.97 -2.18 -3.69
CA LEU A 51 -7.19 -2.31 -4.50
C LEU A 51 -6.85 -2.78 -5.92
N LYS A 52 -7.46 -3.89 -6.38
CA LYS A 52 -7.24 -4.44 -7.73
C LYS A 52 -8.37 -4.12 -8.71
N GLY A 53 -9.61 -4.07 -8.26
CA GLY A 53 -10.79 -3.78 -9.09
C GLY A 53 -12.08 -3.69 -8.25
N GLN A 54 -13.17 -3.27 -8.89
CA GLN A 54 -14.44 -2.95 -8.22
C GLN A 54 -15.65 -3.31 -9.09
N TRP A 55 -16.68 -3.91 -8.48
CA TRP A 55 -18.04 -3.95 -9.03
C TRP A 55 -18.92 -2.94 -8.26
N PRO A 56 -19.58 -1.97 -8.93
CA PRO A 56 -20.17 -0.81 -8.27
C PRO A 56 -21.48 -1.06 -7.50
N GLY A 57 -21.99 -2.29 -7.48
CA GLY A 57 -23.32 -2.60 -6.91
C GLY A 57 -24.45 -2.54 -7.94
N SER A 58 -25.66 -2.97 -7.55
CA SER A 58 -26.87 -2.70 -8.33
C SER A 58 -27.36 -1.26 -8.12
N ALA A 59 -28.25 -0.78 -8.99
CA ALA A 59 -28.76 0.60 -8.93
C ALA A 59 -29.58 0.91 -7.66
N THR A 60 -30.10 -0.12 -6.98
CA THR A 60 -31.01 -0.01 -5.84
C THR A 60 -30.53 -0.73 -4.58
N GLY A 61 -29.57 -1.65 -4.70
CA GLY A 61 -29.08 -2.50 -3.61
C GLY A 61 -27.93 -1.90 -2.81
N ARG A 62 -27.67 -2.51 -1.66
CA ARG A 62 -26.47 -2.28 -0.83
C ARG A 62 -25.80 -3.63 -0.60
N ALA A 63 -24.52 -3.74 -0.92
CA ALA A 63 -23.77 -4.95 -0.66
C ALA A 63 -23.53 -5.12 0.85
N TYR A 64 -24.23 -6.06 1.47
CA TYR A 64 -24.15 -6.39 2.89
C TYR A 64 -23.18 -7.54 3.17
N ASP A 65 -23.06 -8.51 2.26
CA ASP A 65 -22.15 -9.64 2.47
C ASP A 65 -21.70 -10.24 1.14
N VAL A 66 -20.61 -11.00 1.17
CA VAL A 66 -20.04 -11.66 -0.01
C VAL A 66 -19.48 -13.03 0.34
N ALA A 67 -19.75 -14.01 -0.51
CA ALA A 67 -19.10 -15.31 -0.52
C ALA A 67 -18.48 -15.56 -1.90
N VAL A 68 -17.36 -16.29 -1.96
CA VAL A 68 -16.66 -16.56 -3.23
C VAL A 68 -16.43 -18.05 -3.37
N GLN A 69 -16.79 -18.60 -4.54
CA GLN A 69 -16.53 -20.00 -4.87
C GLN A 69 -16.07 -20.11 -6.32
N GLY A 70 -14.84 -20.60 -6.51
CA GLY A 70 -14.23 -20.66 -7.84
C GLY A 70 -14.01 -19.26 -8.41
N GLN A 71 -14.53 -19.01 -9.61
CA GLN A 71 -14.40 -17.74 -10.33
C GLN A 71 -15.57 -16.77 -10.10
N TYR A 72 -16.48 -17.08 -9.17
CA TYR A 72 -17.68 -16.29 -8.94
C TYR A 72 -17.74 -15.77 -7.50
N ALA A 73 -18.08 -14.48 -7.37
CA ALA A 73 -18.47 -13.85 -6.12
C ALA A 73 -20.00 -13.71 -6.07
N TYR A 74 -20.56 -14.05 -4.92
CA TYR A 74 -21.98 -14.06 -4.62
C TYR A 74 -22.23 -12.98 -3.57
N VAL A 75 -22.99 -11.96 -3.92
CA VAL A 75 -23.17 -10.76 -3.10
C VAL A 75 -24.61 -10.66 -2.62
N ALA A 76 -24.80 -10.60 -1.31
CA ALA A 76 -26.08 -10.23 -0.71
C ALA A 76 -26.26 -8.70 -0.86
N ASP A 77 -27.13 -8.27 -1.77
CA ASP A 77 -27.25 -6.87 -2.19
C ASP A 77 -28.53 -6.20 -1.69
N GLY A 78 -28.97 -6.55 -0.47
CA GLY A 78 -30.16 -6.00 0.17
C GLY A 78 -31.41 -6.31 -0.63
N ASP A 79 -32.18 -5.27 -0.97
CA ASP A 79 -33.45 -5.38 -1.70
C ASP A 79 -33.29 -5.83 -3.16
N ALA A 80 -32.05 -5.94 -3.66
CA ALA A 80 -31.79 -6.55 -4.96
C ALA A 80 -31.64 -8.08 -4.89
N GLY A 81 -31.63 -8.66 -3.68
CA GLY A 81 -31.42 -10.09 -3.47
C GLY A 81 -29.96 -10.52 -3.70
N LEU A 82 -29.78 -11.74 -4.20
CA LEU A 82 -28.46 -12.31 -4.47
C LEU A 82 -27.96 -11.90 -5.86
N GLN A 83 -26.74 -11.34 -5.93
CA GLN A 83 -26.06 -11.03 -7.19
C GLN A 83 -24.89 -11.98 -7.42
N VAL A 84 -24.66 -12.38 -8.67
CA VAL A 84 -23.56 -13.27 -9.07
C VAL A 84 -22.63 -12.53 -10.00
N ILE A 85 -21.36 -12.41 -9.59
CA ILE A 85 -20.32 -11.62 -10.23
C ILE A 85 -19.19 -12.56 -10.66
N ASP A 86 -18.83 -12.56 -11.94
CA ASP A 86 -17.62 -13.20 -12.43
C ASP A 86 -16.39 -12.35 -12.03
N VAL A 87 -15.50 -12.97 -11.27
CA VAL A 87 -14.27 -12.38 -10.73
C VAL A 87 -13.01 -13.05 -11.29
N SER A 88 -13.14 -13.79 -12.40
CA SER A 88 -11.99 -14.39 -13.12
C SER A 88 -10.96 -13.36 -13.57
N ASN A 89 -11.41 -12.13 -13.87
CA ASN A 89 -10.56 -10.96 -14.00
C ASN A 89 -10.80 -9.99 -12.82
N PRO A 90 -9.95 -9.99 -11.77
CA PRO A 90 -10.17 -9.19 -10.57
C PRO A 90 -10.04 -7.68 -10.82
N VAL A 91 -9.47 -7.25 -11.96
CA VAL A 91 -9.39 -5.84 -12.35
C VAL A 91 -10.71 -5.32 -12.92
N ASN A 92 -11.51 -6.21 -13.52
CA ASN A 92 -12.78 -5.86 -14.15
C ASN A 92 -13.84 -6.93 -13.85
N PRO A 93 -14.39 -6.96 -12.62
CA PRO A 93 -15.43 -7.91 -12.25
C PRO A 93 -16.75 -7.59 -12.98
N VAL A 94 -17.46 -8.62 -13.44
CA VAL A 94 -18.67 -8.48 -14.28
C VAL A 94 -19.85 -9.23 -13.67
N ARG A 95 -20.99 -8.57 -13.52
CA ARG A 95 -22.23 -9.25 -13.11
C ARG A 95 -22.72 -10.20 -14.21
N VAL A 96 -22.90 -11.46 -13.87
CA VAL A 96 -23.35 -12.53 -14.79
C VAL A 96 -24.74 -13.06 -14.49
N GLY A 97 -25.23 -12.90 -13.25
CA GLY A 97 -26.54 -13.40 -12.83
C GLY A 97 -27.01 -12.77 -11.53
N GLY A 98 -28.21 -13.18 -11.09
CA GLY A 98 -28.76 -12.81 -9.79
C GLY A 98 -30.21 -13.25 -9.65
N VAL A 99 -30.67 -13.38 -8.41
CA VAL A 99 -32.04 -13.76 -8.06
C VAL A 99 -32.57 -12.82 -7.00
N ASP A 100 -33.77 -12.30 -7.24
CA ASP A 100 -34.49 -11.49 -6.26
C ASP A 100 -34.99 -12.40 -5.13
N THR A 101 -34.71 -12.04 -3.89
CA THR A 101 -35.16 -12.77 -2.71
C THR A 101 -36.43 -12.15 -2.14
N SER A 102 -37.13 -12.86 -1.27
CA SER A 102 -38.42 -12.42 -0.75
C SER A 102 -38.33 -11.28 0.27
N GLY A 103 -37.16 -11.10 0.88
CA GLY A 103 -36.83 -10.05 1.83
C GLY A 103 -35.60 -9.24 1.40
N SER A 104 -34.90 -8.67 2.38
CA SER A 104 -33.63 -7.98 2.15
C SER A 104 -32.48 -8.95 2.41
N ALA A 105 -31.68 -9.24 1.40
CA ALA A 105 -30.54 -10.14 1.50
C ALA A 105 -29.40 -9.46 2.29
N ILE A 106 -29.11 -9.98 3.48
CA ILE A 106 -28.11 -9.42 4.40
C ILE A 106 -26.85 -10.28 4.44
N GLY A 107 -26.98 -11.59 4.54
CA GLY A 107 -25.85 -12.53 4.64
C GLY A 107 -25.84 -13.54 3.50
N VAL A 108 -24.66 -13.99 3.09
CA VAL A 108 -24.53 -15.05 2.07
C VAL A 108 -23.38 -15.99 2.37
N ALA A 109 -23.64 -17.30 2.29
CA ALA A 109 -22.63 -18.34 2.29
C ALA A 109 -22.83 -19.26 1.08
N VAL A 110 -21.77 -19.83 0.53
CA VAL A 110 -21.86 -20.77 -0.61
C VAL A 110 -21.17 -22.07 -0.26
N ALA A 111 -21.84 -23.19 -0.53
CA ALA A 111 -21.26 -24.52 -0.40
C ALA A 111 -21.74 -25.42 -1.54
N GLY A 112 -20.79 -25.89 -2.35
CA GLY A 112 -21.10 -26.72 -3.52
C GLY A 112 -21.93 -25.95 -4.53
N ASN A 113 -23.07 -26.50 -4.96
CA ASN A 113 -23.92 -25.85 -5.98
C ASN A 113 -24.96 -24.89 -5.39
N HIS A 114 -24.89 -24.56 -4.10
CA HIS A 114 -25.94 -23.78 -3.44
C HIS A 114 -25.38 -22.55 -2.73
N ALA A 115 -26.06 -21.43 -2.90
CA ALA A 115 -25.93 -20.24 -2.10
C ALA A 115 -27.05 -20.19 -1.04
N TYR A 116 -26.67 -19.88 0.18
CA TYR A 116 -27.52 -19.78 1.36
C TYR A 116 -27.57 -18.31 1.76
N VAL A 117 -28.77 -17.72 1.78
CA VAL A 117 -28.96 -16.29 1.97
C VAL A 117 -29.80 -16.04 3.21
N ALA A 118 -29.27 -15.25 4.15
CA ALA A 118 -30.06 -14.72 5.26
C ALA A 118 -30.83 -13.49 4.75
N ASP A 119 -32.15 -13.64 4.67
CA ASP A 119 -33.05 -12.75 3.93
C ASP A 119 -33.96 -11.97 4.88
N SER A 120 -33.36 -11.44 5.96
CA SER A 120 -34.07 -10.69 7.01
C SER A 120 -35.23 -11.50 7.63
N TYR A 121 -36.45 -10.95 7.67
CA TYR A 121 -37.63 -11.63 8.20
C TYR A 121 -38.16 -12.79 7.33
N ALA A 122 -37.58 -13.02 6.14
CA ALA A 122 -37.91 -14.20 5.35
C ALA A 122 -37.09 -15.44 5.79
N GLY A 123 -36.15 -15.27 6.72
CA GLY A 123 -35.29 -16.34 7.23
C GLY A 123 -34.21 -16.76 6.25
N LEU A 124 -33.90 -18.06 6.21
CA LEU A 124 -32.89 -18.63 5.32
C LEU A 124 -33.50 -18.97 3.95
N GLN A 125 -32.89 -18.48 2.87
CA GLN A 125 -33.20 -18.88 1.50
C GLN A 125 -32.09 -19.78 0.94
N VAL A 126 -32.47 -20.79 0.17
CA VAL A 126 -31.53 -21.69 -0.52
C VAL A 126 -31.69 -21.54 -2.02
N ILE A 127 -30.59 -21.20 -2.68
CA ILE A 127 -30.54 -20.85 -4.10
C ILE A 127 -29.56 -21.79 -4.79
N ASP A 128 -30.01 -22.49 -5.81
CA ASP A 128 -29.15 -23.25 -6.73
C ASP A 128 -28.38 -22.27 -7.62
N VAL A 129 -27.06 -22.38 -7.57
CA VAL A 129 -26.08 -21.59 -8.32
C VAL A 129 -25.20 -22.46 -9.23
N SER A 130 -25.65 -23.68 -9.55
CA SER A 130 -24.98 -24.57 -10.50
C SER A 130 -24.83 -23.97 -11.90
N ASP A 131 -25.78 -23.11 -12.29
CA ASP A 131 -25.64 -22.15 -13.39
C ASP A 131 -25.54 -20.71 -12.82
N PRO A 132 -24.32 -20.16 -12.67
CA PRO A 132 -24.10 -18.81 -12.14
C PRO A 132 -24.77 -17.69 -12.93
N THR A 133 -25.14 -17.94 -14.20
CA THR A 133 -25.83 -16.96 -15.04
C THR A 133 -27.35 -16.96 -14.83
N ASN A 134 -27.89 -18.04 -14.25
CA ASN A 134 -29.31 -18.22 -14.00
C ASN A 134 -29.56 -18.91 -12.64
N PRO A 135 -29.25 -18.22 -11.52
CA PRO A 135 -29.50 -18.77 -10.19
C PRO A 135 -30.99 -18.89 -9.89
N VAL A 136 -31.41 -19.96 -9.19
CA VAL A 136 -32.82 -20.26 -8.90
C VAL A 136 -33.02 -20.62 -7.44
N ARG A 137 -34.03 -20.02 -6.78
CA ARG A 137 -34.42 -20.41 -5.43
C ARG A 137 -35.04 -21.81 -5.42
N VAL A 138 -34.49 -22.72 -4.61
CA VAL A 138 -34.91 -24.13 -4.52
C VAL A 138 -35.49 -24.52 -3.16
N GLY A 139 -35.24 -23.74 -2.10
CA GLY A 139 -35.73 -24.02 -0.77
C GLY A 139 -35.60 -22.82 0.18
N GLY A 140 -36.01 -23.00 1.44
CA GLY A 140 -35.83 -22.01 2.50
C GLY A 140 -36.51 -22.41 3.80
N VAL A 141 -36.11 -21.78 4.90
CA VAL A 141 -36.68 -21.94 6.25
C VAL A 141 -36.99 -20.58 6.83
N ASP A 142 -38.23 -20.39 7.24
CA ASP A 142 -38.63 -19.23 8.05
C ASP A 142 -37.97 -19.35 9.44
N THR A 143 -37.09 -18.41 9.77
CA THR A 143 -36.44 -18.35 11.08
C THR A 143 -37.27 -17.48 12.01
N SER A 144 -37.21 -17.75 13.32
CA SER A 144 -38.10 -17.10 14.30
C SER A 144 -37.83 -15.61 14.53
N GLY A 145 -36.69 -15.08 14.05
CA GLY A 145 -36.24 -13.72 14.24
C GLY A 145 -35.90 -12.98 12.93
N TYR A 146 -34.95 -12.06 13.01
CA TYR A 146 -34.41 -11.34 11.86
C TYR A 146 -33.05 -11.95 11.49
N ALA A 147 -33.02 -12.73 10.40
CA ALA A 147 -31.80 -13.39 9.92
C ALA A 147 -30.82 -12.35 9.37
N ARG A 148 -29.61 -12.28 9.95
CA ARG A 148 -28.58 -11.30 9.60
C ARG A 148 -27.47 -11.92 8.77
N LEU A 149 -26.49 -12.55 9.41
CA LEU A 149 -25.40 -13.24 8.74
C LEU A 149 -25.43 -14.73 9.07
N LEU A 150 -24.76 -15.52 8.23
CA LEU A 150 -24.72 -16.96 8.38
C LEU A 150 -23.35 -17.53 8.02
N ALA A 151 -23.10 -18.76 8.49
CA ALA A 151 -22.00 -19.59 8.06
C ALA A 151 -22.53 -20.99 7.70
N VAL A 152 -21.87 -21.66 6.76
CA VAL A 152 -22.20 -23.05 6.38
C VAL A 152 -21.00 -23.93 6.64
N ALA A 153 -21.21 -25.01 7.39
CA ALA A 153 -20.18 -26.01 7.67
C ALA A 153 -20.77 -27.42 7.53
N GLY A 154 -20.21 -28.19 6.60
CA GLY A 154 -20.75 -29.51 6.26
C GLY A 154 -22.19 -29.42 5.77
N ASN A 155 -23.10 -30.12 6.44
CA ASN A 155 -24.52 -30.20 6.10
C ASN A 155 -25.38 -29.17 6.84
N TYR A 156 -24.77 -28.22 7.57
CA TYR A 156 -25.52 -27.30 8.42
C TYR A 156 -25.26 -25.85 8.07
N ALA A 157 -26.33 -25.06 8.05
CA ALA A 157 -26.31 -23.61 8.05
C ALA A 157 -26.54 -23.10 9.48
N TYR A 158 -25.67 -22.20 9.91
CA TYR A 158 -25.68 -21.53 11.20
C TYR A 158 -26.07 -20.09 10.96
N VAL A 159 -27.22 -19.64 11.48
CA VAL A 159 -27.80 -18.32 11.17
C VAL A 159 -27.88 -17.49 12.46
N ALA A 160 -27.28 -16.31 12.47
CA ALA A 160 -27.50 -15.32 13.51
C ALA A 160 -28.85 -14.62 13.26
N ASP A 161 -29.81 -14.84 14.17
CA ASP A 161 -31.22 -14.51 13.98
C ASP A 161 -31.70 -13.45 14.97
N SER A 162 -30.86 -12.44 15.21
CA SER A 162 -31.10 -11.33 16.13
C SER A 162 -31.51 -11.81 17.54
N GLU A 163 -32.69 -11.43 18.04
CA GLU A 163 -33.16 -11.79 19.38
C GLU A 163 -33.49 -13.28 19.54
N ALA A 164 -33.57 -14.04 18.45
CA ALA A 164 -33.73 -15.49 18.50
C ALA A 164 -32.40 -16.23 18.72
N GLY A 165 -31.27 -15.51 18.72
CA GLY A 165 -29.94 -16.08 18.90
C GLY A 165 -29.46 -16.85 17.67
N LEU A 166 -28.71 -17.92 17.88
CA LEU A 166 -28.21 -18.79 16.82
C LEU A 166 -29.26 -19.83 16.42
N GLN A 167 -29.57 -19.94 15.13
CA GLN A 167 -30.35 -21.04 14.57
C GLN A 167 -29.42 -22.03 13.85
N VAL A 168 -29.63 -23.33 14.06
CA VAL A 168 -28.91 -24.39 13.36
C VAL A 168 -29.88 -25.15 12.46
N ILE A 169 -29.61 -25.14 11.17
CA ILE A 169 -30.48 -25.65 10.11
C ILE A 169 -29.73 -26.73 9.32
N ASP A 170 -30.29 -27.92 9.24
CA ASP A 170 -29.83 -28.98 8.34
C ASP A 170 -30.21 -28.62 6.91
N VAL A 171 -29.19 -28.55 6.05
CA VAL A 171 -29.27 -28.22 4.62
C VAL A 171 -28.77 -29.37 3.75
N SER A 172 -28.70 -30.59 4.29
CA SER A 172 -28.34 -31.80 3.53
C SER A 172 -29.28 -32.08 2.35
N ASP A 173 -30.56 -31.70 2.48
CA ASP A 173 -31.50 -31.55 1.38
C ASP A 173 -31.77 -30.05 1.12
N PRO A 174 -31.10 -29.43 0.14
CA PRO A 174 -31.24 -28.01 -0.18
C PRO A 174 -32.66 -27.59 -0.57
N THR A 175 -33.51 -28.53 -0.99
CA THR A 175 -34.90 -28.24 -1.37
C THR A 175 -35.85 -28.26 -0.18
N ASN A 176 -35.44 -28.90 0.93
CA ASN A 176 -36.21 -29.01 2.16
C ASN A 176 -35.31 -28.86 3.40
N PRO A 177 -34.72 -27.67 3.60
CA PRO A 177 -33.92 -27.39 4.79
C PRO A 177 -34.79 -27.44 6.06
N VAL A 178 -34.21 -27.91 7.17
CA VAL A 178 -34.96 -28.10 8.44
C VAL A 178 -34.16 -27.59 9.63
N ARG A 179 -34.78 -26.77 10.48
CA ARG A 179 -34.17 -26.36 11.75
C ARG A 179 -34.02 -27.55 12.69
N VAL A 180 -32.80 -27.84 13.13
CA VAL A 180 -32.47 -28.98 14.02
C VAL A 180 -32.05 -28.56 15.43
N GLY A 181 -31.63 -27.32 15.62
CA GLY A 181 -31.14 -26.82 16.91
C GLY A 181 -30.96 -25.31 16.93
N GLY A 182 -30.38 -24.81 18.02
CA GLY A 182 -30.07 -23.39 18.19
C GLY A 182 -29.50 -23.08 19.58
N TYR A 183 -29.05 -21.84 19.77
CA TYR A 183 -28.61 -21.30 21.05
C TYR A 183 -29.30 -19.94 21.25
N ASP A 184 -30.21 -19.86 22.22
CA ASP A 184 -31.09 -18.72 22.50
C ASP A 184 -30.86 -18.09 23.87
N ASP A 185 -29.87 -18.57 24.64
CA ASP A 185 -29.44 -17.99 25.92
C ASP A 185 -28.58 -16.74 25.68
N ILE A 186 -29.18 -15.74 25.02
CA ILE A 186 -28.56 -14.44 24.77
C ILE A 186 -29.12 -13.39 25.74
N PRO A 187 -28.35 -12.35 26.10
CA PRO A 187 -28.82 -11.35 27.04
C PRO A 187 -30.00 -10.54 26.49
N ASP A 188 -31.02 -10.27 27.34
CA ASP A 188 -32.23 -9.48 27.02
C ASP A 188 -31.98 -8.07 26.42
N TRP A 189 -30.74 -7.57 26.49
CA TRP A 189 -30.34 -6.26 26.00
C TRP A 189 -29.63 -6.32 24.65
N GLY A 190 -29.26 -7.50 24.16
CA GLY A 190 -28.51 -7.68 22.94
C GLY A 190 -29.22 -8.56 21.91
N TYR A 191 -28.60 -8.68 20.74
CA TYR A 191 -29.08 -9.52 19.64
C TYR A 191 -27.89 -10.17 18.92
N ALA A 192 -28.10 -11.35 18.32
CA ALA A 192 -27.09 -12.01 17.51
C ALA A 192 -26.94 -11.33 16.14
N ALA A 193 -25.74 -10.86 15.82
CA ALA A 193 -25.47 -10.09 14.61
C ALA A 193 -24.73 -10.89 13.53
N ALA A 194 -23.78 -11.73 13.93
CA ALA A 194 -22.96 -12.52 13.03
C ALA A 194 -22.61 -13.88 13.63
N VAL A 195 -22.28 -14.83 12.76
CA VAL A 195 -21.76 -16.13 13.17
C VAL A 195 -20.65 -16.57 12.24
N ALA A 196 -19.53 -17.00 12.81
CA ALA A 196 -18.45 -17.67 12.11
C ALA A 196 -18.29 -19.10 12.64
N VAL A 197 -17.84 -20.04 11.81
CA VAL A 197 -17.66 -21.45 12.20
C VAL A 197 -16.23 -21.89 11.90
N ALA A 198 -15.59 -22.52 12.88
CA ALA A 198 -14.28 -23.17 12.70
C ALA A 198 -14.23 -24.49 13.48
N GLY A 199 -14.03 -25.59 12.74
CA GLY A 199 -14.04 -26.93 13.33
C GLY A 199 -15.36 -27.24 14.03
N ASN A 200 -15.28 -27.58 15.32
CA ASN A 200 -16.45 -27.92 16.14
C ASN A 200 -17.03 -26.72 16.91
N TYR A 201 -16.63 -25.49 16.58
CA TYR A 201 -17.06 -24.29 17.29
C TYR A 201 -17.71 -23.26 16.36
N ALA A 202 -18.77 -22.63 16.85
CA ALA A 202 -19.36 -21.43 16.31
C ALA A 202 -19.02 -20.24 17.21
N TYR A 203 -18.74 -19.09 16.59
CA TYR A 203 -18.44 -17.83 17.24
C TYR A 203 -19.59 -16.89 16.91
N LEU A 204 -20.41 -16.59 17.92
CA LEU A 204 -21.62 -15.80 17.79
C LEU A 204 -21.38 -14.39 18.31
N ASP A 205 -21.49 -13.40 17.44
CA ASP A 205 -21.35 -11.99 17.80
C ASP A 205 -22.68 -11.48 18.38
N LEU A 206 -22.66 -11.04 19.63
CA LEU A 206 -23.79 -10.42 20.32
C LEU A 206 -23.58 -8.91 20.44
N VAL A 207 -24.54 -8.13 19.94
CA VAL A 207 -24.45 -6.67 19.90
C VAL A 207 -25.45 -6.05 20.88
N ASP A 208 -25.02 -5.05 21.64
CA ASP A 208 -25.91 -4.24 22.49
C ASP A 208 -26.93 -3.43 21.65
N GLY A 209 -28.21 -3.74 21.81
CA GLY A 209 -29.31 -3.09 21.09
C GLY A 209 -29.57 -1.63 21.46
N LEU A 210 -28.94 -1.09 22.51
CA LEU A 210 -29.10 0.32 22.92
C LEU A 210 -28.06 1.26 22.29
N PHE A 211 -26.87 0.77 21.99
CA PHE A 211 -25.74 1.60 21.57
C PHE A 211 -25.01 1.09 20.33
N ASP A 212 -25.32 -0.11 19.85
CA ASP A 212 -24.73 -0.73 18.66
C ASP A 212 -23.18 -0.77 18.72
N SER A 213 -22.64 -0.84 19.94
CA SER A 213 -21.23 -0.49 20.20
C SER A 213 -20.48 -1.43 21.14
N LEU A 214 -21.19 -2.33 21.83
CA LEU A 214 -20.58 -3.35 22.67
C LEU A 214 -20.86 -4.70 22.02
N ILE A 215 -19.78 -5.40 21.67
CA ILE A 215 -19.81 -6.72 21.06
C ILE A 215 -19.21 -7.72 22.05
N GLU A 216 -19.99 -8.73 22.39
CA GLU A 216 -19.56 -9.93 23.12
C GLU A 216 -19.59 -11.10 22.15
N VAL A 217 -18.50 -11.85 22.05
CA VAL A 217 -18.44 -13.05 21.21
C VAL A 217 -18.62 -14.25 22.10
N VAL A 218 -19.71 -14.99 21.88
CA VAL A 218 -19.96 -16.26 22.57
C VAL A 218 -19.42 -17.40 21.70
N VAL A 219 -18.56 -18.22 22.29
CA VAL A 219 -18.04 -19.44 21.67
C VAL A 219 -18.97 -20.58 22.04
N ILE A 220 -19.48 -21.27 21.03
CA ILE A 220 -20.49 -22.32 21.14
C ILE A 220 -19.90 -23.60 20.54
N ASP A 221 -19.85 -24.68 21.32
CA ASP A 221 -19.54 -26.02 20.83
C ASP A 221 -20.74 -26.55 20.03
N ILE A 222 -20.49 -26.80 18.74
CA ILE A 222 -21.47 -27.28 17.75
C ILE A 222 -21.18 -28.71 17.30
N SER A 223 -20.38 -29.47 18.05
CA SER A 223 -20.12 -30.90 17.79
C SER A 223 -21.41 -31.75 17.77
N ASN A 224 -22.45 -31.30 18.47
CA ASN A 224 -23.82 -31.75 18.30
C ASN A 224 -24.71 -30.59 17.78
N PRO A 225 -24.95 -30.50 16.46
CA PRO A 225 -25.75 -29.42 15.85
C PRO A 225 -27.19 -29.31 16.38
N ALA A 226 -27.76 -30.40 16.88
CA ALA A 226 -29.10 -30.41 17.47
C ALA A 226 -29.13 -29.84 18.91
N ASN A 227 -27.98 -29.77 19.58
CA ASN A 227 -27.83 -29.21 20.92
C ASN A 227 -26.48 -28.50 21.09
N PRO A 228 -26.33 -27.30 20.49
CA PRO A 228 -25.16 -26.45 20.71
C PRO A 228 -25.03 -26.05 22.19
N VAL A 229 -23.82 -26.00 22.72
CA VAL A 229 -23.57 -25.65 24.13
C VAL A 229 -22.49 -24.56 24.26
N PRO A 230 -22.62 -23.63 25.22
CA PRO A 230 -21.62 -22.58 25.40
C PRO A 230 -20.29 -23.19 25.87
N ALA A 231 -19.20 -22.79 25.21
CA ALA A 231 -17.84 -23.21 25.49
C ALA A 231 -16.97 -22.09 26.09
N GLY A 232 -17.37 -20.82 25.90
CA GLY A 232 -16.71 -19.65 26.49
C GLY A 232 -17.23 -18.34 25.88
N ASP A 233 -16.67 -17.21 26.31
CA ASP A 233 -16.97 -15.88 25.80
C ASP A 233 -15.72 -14.98 25.83
N PHE A 234 -15.69 -13.96 24.96
CA PHE A 234 -14.71 -12.89 25.04
C PHE A 234 -15.27 -11.58 24.47
N ALA A 235 -14.74 -10.44 24.91
CA ALA A 235 -15.12 -9.12 24.43
C ALA A 235 -13.96 -8.49 23.63
N PRO A 236 -14.02 -8.48 22.28
CA PRO A 236 -13.08 -7.70 21.49
C PRO A 236 -13.36 -6.21 21.79
N GLY A 237 -12.38 -5.47 22.29
CA GLY A 237 -12.59 -4.08 22.68
C GLY A 237 -13.00 -3.20 21.50
N GLY A 238 -14.28 -2.78 21.40
CA GLY A 238 -14.78 -1.82 20.41
C GLY A 238 -16.02 -2.27 19.62
N VAL A 239 -16.31 -1.59 18.51
CA VAL A 239 -17.41 -1.89 17.57
C VAL A 239 -16.87 -2.69 16.38
N ALA A 240 -16.34 -3.90 16.62
CA ALA A 240 -15.70 -4.73 15.61
C ALA A 240 -16.23 -6.19 15.64
N ASN A 241 -16.72 -6.68 14.50
CA ASN A 241 -17.33 -8.01 14.32
C ASN A 241 -16.37 -8.97 13.61
N VAL A 242 -16.37 -10.25 13.97
CA VAL A 242 -15.57 -11.27 13.27
C VAL A 242 -16.29 -11.61 11.96
N ARG A 243 -15.66 -11.28 10.82
CA ARG A 243 -16.25 -11.46 9.49
C ARG A 243 -15.83 -12.78 8.84
N ALA A 244 -14.61 -13.23 9.12
CA ALA A 244 -14.09 -14.51 8.64
C ALA A 244 -12.98 -15.02 9.57
N VAL A 245 -12.78 -16.34 9.59
CA VAL A 245 -11.65 -17.00 10.27
C VAL A 245 -10.97 -17.93 9.27
N SER A 246 -9.64 -17.85 9.15
CA SER A 246 -8.84 -18.73 8.29
C SER A 246 -7.54 -19.09 8.97
N GLY A 247 -7.37 -20.37 9.30
CA GLY A 247 -6.23 -20.85 10.08
C GLY A 247 -6.21 -20.20 11.47
N ASP A 248 -5.07 -19.64 11.84
CA ASP A 248 -4.85 -18.94 13.10
C ASP A 248 -5.27 -17.47 13.08
N TYR A 249 -5.94 -16.98 12.03
CA TYR A 249 -6.28 -15.56 11.89
C TYR A 249 -7.77 -15.30 11.77
N ALA A 250 -8.25 -14.31 12.54
CA ALA A 250 -9.59 -13.73 12.44
C ALA A 250 -9.53 -12.37 11.73
N TYR A 251 -10.47 -12.15 10.82
CA TYR A 251 -10.63 -10.93 10.05
C TYR A 251 -11.79 -10.15 10.62
N VAL A 252 -11.50 -9.00 11.23
CA VAL A 252 -12.44 -8.27 12.06
C VAL A 252 -12.80 -6.96 11.37
N GLY A 253 -14.07 -6.75 11.04
CA GLY A 253 -14.56 -5.52 10.42
C GLY A 253 -15.19 -4.61 11.47
N GLY A 254 -14.83 -3.32 11.52
CA GLY A 254 -15.36 -2.45 12.57
C GLY A 254 -15.04 -0.97 12.46
N ARG A 255 -15.49 -0.23 13.50
CA ARG A 255 -15.14 1.17 13.76
C ARG A 255 -14.26 1.29 14.99
N TRP A 256 -13.14 2.00 14.87
CA TRP A 256 -12.23 2.26 15.99
C TRP A 256 -11.80 3.71 16.08
N HIS A 257 -11.34 4.05 17.28
CA HIS A 257 -11.02 5.39 17.72
C HIS A 257 -9.50 5.56 17.73
N VAL A 258 -8.96 6.43 16.86
CA VAL A 258 -7.51 6.68 16.78
C VAL A 258 -7.24 8.10 17.26
N GLY A 259 -7.35 8.33 18.58
CA GLY A 259 -7.00 9.59 19.25
C GLY A 259 -7.72 10.87 18.76
N GLY A 260 -8.58 11.47 19.59
CA GLY A 260 -9.38 12.65 19.21
C GLY A 260 -10.75 12.27 18.60
N THR A 261 -11.49 13.17 17.94
CA THR A 261 -12.89 12.94 17.52
C THR A 261 -13.09 12.08 16.26
N ASN A 262 -12.04 11.49 15.69
CA ASN A 262 -12.09 10.81 14.39
C ASN A 262 -12.34 9.30 14.54
N TRP A 263 -13.36 8.82 13.82
CA TRP A 263 -13.71 7.42 13.69
C TRP A 263 -13.14 6.90 12.36
N ILE A 264 -12.39 5.79 12.42
CA ILE A 264 -11.92 5.08 11.23
C ILE A 264 -12.73 3.79 11.08
N SER A 265 -13.16 3.48 9.86
CA SER A 265 -13.78 2.19 9.52
C SER A 265 -12.77 1.38 8.70
N GLY A 266 -12.58 0.11 9.03
CA GLY A 266 -11.59 -0.70 8.32
C GLY A 266 -11.74 -2.19 8.55
N LEU A 267 -10.75 -2.93 8.06
CA LEU A 267 -10.57 -4.36 8.26
C LEU A 267 -9.32 -4.57 9.12
N GLU A 268 -9.42 -5.31 10.21
CA GLU A 268 -8.28 -5.77 11.02
C GLU A 268 -8.01 -7.24 10.80
N VAL A 269 -6.74 -7.62 10.97
CA VAL A 269 -6.30 -9.02 11.01
C VAL A 269 -5.77 -9.29 12.40
N VAL A 270 -6.34 -10.30 13.06
CA VAL A 270 -6.04 -10.69 14.45
C VAL A 270 -5.59 -12.14 14.46
N ASP A 271 -4.41 -12.40 15.02
CA ASP A 271 -3.94 -13.74 15.36
C ASP A 271 -4.73 -14.28 16.55
N VAL A 272 -5.41 -15.40 16.32
CA VAL A 272 -6.23 -16.17 17.26
C VAL A 272 -5.67 -17.58 17.49
N SER A 273 -4.41 -17.85 17.12
CA SER A 273 -3.70 -19.12 17.42
C SER A 273 -3.77 -19.51 18.90
N ASN A 274 -3.85 -18.50 19.78
CA ASN A 274 -4.23 -18.65 21.17
C ASN A 274 -5.57 -17.94 21.43
N PRO A 275 -6.69 -18.68 21.47
CA PRO A 275 -8.00 -18.10 21.73
C PRO A 275 -8.12 -17.36 23.08
N ALA A 276 -7.26 -17.69 24.04
CA ALA A 276 -7.23 -17.00 25.34
C ALA A 276 -6.44 -15.67 25.31
N ASN A 277 -5.72 -15.36 24.23
CA ASN A 277 -4.93 -14.15 24.08
C ASN A 277 -4.74 -13.76 22.60
N PRO A 278 -5.78 -13.21 21.95
CA PRO A 278 -5.70 -12.77 20.56
C PRO A 278 -4.79 -11.54 20.39
N VAL A 279 -4.04 -11.47 19.29
CA VAL A 279 -3.06 -10.40 19.00
C VAL A 279 -3.31 -9.78 17.63
N ARG A 280 -3.49 -8.45 17.55
CA ARG A 280 -3.62 -7.73 16.26
C ARG A 280 -2.32 -7.79 15.47
N VAL A 281 -2.39 -8.22 14.20
CA VAL A 281 -1.22 -8.39 13.30
C VAL A 281 -1.27 -7.54 12.03
N GLY A 282 -2.41 -6.94 11.68
CA GLY A 282 -2.51 -6.07 10.50
C GLY A 282 -3.87 -5.38 10.34
N GLY A 283 -4.04 -4.57 9.29
CA GLY A 283 -5.33 -4.00 8.90
C GLY A 283 -5.29 -3.07 7.69
N TYR A 284 -6.47 -2.67 7.21
CA TYR A 284 -6.67 -1.74 6.09
C TYR A 284 -7.75 -0.73 6.43
N ASP A 285 -7.40 0.55 6.31
CA ASP A 285 -8.32 1.66 6.54
C ASP A 285 -9.11 1.96 5.27
N ILE A 286 -10.43 1.86 5.36
CA ILE A 286 -11.34 2.23 4.28
C ILE A 286 -11.69 3.70 4.54
N ALA A 287 -10.79 4.59 4.13
CA ALA A 287 -10.98 6.03 4.28
C ALA A 287 -12.20 6.51 3.48
N GLU A 288 -13.25 6.94 4.19
CA GLU A 288 -14.04 8.17 3.98
C GLU A 288 -15.49 8.03 4.52
N TRP A 289 -15.85 8.95 5.42
CA TRP A 289 -17.25 9.21 5.77
C TRP A 289 -17.94 9.89 4.56
N PRO A 290 -19.17 9.49 4.16
CA PRO A 290 -20.16 8.76 4.93
C PRO A 290 -20.27 7.26 4.56
N SER A 291 -19.24 6.65 3.96
CA SER A 291 -19.33 5.24 3.57
C SER A 291 -19.38 4.32 4.81
N GLY A 292 -20.31 3.35 4.81
CA GLY A 292 -20.64 2.49 5.94
C GLY A 292 -19.51 1.52 6.34
N PRO A 293 -19.69 0.74 7.44
CA PRO A 293 -18.67 -0.17 7.93
C PRO A 293 -18.36 -1.31 6.95
N VAL A 294 -17.29 -2.07 7.18
CA VAL A 294 -17.05 -3.36 6.51
C VAL A 294 -18.17 -4.32 6.87
N GLU A 295 -18.97 -4.72 5.89
CA GLU A 295 -20.18 -5.52 6.12
C GLU A 295 -19.94 -7.03 5.99
N GLY A 296 -19.05 -7.46 5.08
CA GLY A 296 -18.70 -8.87 4.85
C GLY A 296 -17.30 -9.07 4.26
N VAL A 297 -16.68 -10.23 4.53
CA VAL A 297 -15.31 -10.56 4.08
C VAL A 297 -15.22 -12.02 3.61
N ALA A 298 -14.67 -12.26 2.42
CA ALA A 298 -14.37 -13.61 1.92
C ALA A 298 -12.88 -13.75 1.54
N LEU A 299 -12.34 -14.96 1.64
CA LEU A 299 -10.92 -15.25 1.39
C LEU A 299 -10.78 -16.32 0.31
N VAL A 300 -9.98 -16.06 -0.73
CA VAL A 300 -9.61 -17.06 -1.73
C VAL A 300 -8.13 -16.91 -2.09
N GLY A 301 -7.31 -17.88 -1.70
CA GLY A 301 -5.86 -17.83 -1.91
C GLY A 301 -5.25 -16.63 -1.18
N ASN A 302 -4.59 -15.74 -1.93
CA ASN A 302 -4.00 -14.51 -1.43
C ASN A 302 -4.93 -13.29 -1.60
N LEU A 303 -6.21 -13.49 -1.91
CA LEU A 303 -7.16 -12.40 -2.13
C LEU A 303 -8.18 -12.31 -0.99
N ILE A 304 -8.43 -11.09 -0.52
CA ILE A 304 -9.46 -10.73 0.45
C ILE A 304 -10.54 -9.91 -0.27
N TYR A 305 -11.76 -10.41 -0.27
CA TYR A 305 -12.93 -9.78 -0.86
C TYR A 305 -13.72 -9.08 0.25
N VAL A 306 -14.08 -7.82 0.07
CA VAL A 306 -14.71 -7.00 1.11
C VAL A 306 -16.00 -6.37 0.57
N ALA A 307 -17.14 -6.68 1.18
CA ALA A 307 -18.39 -5.98 0.94
C ALA A 307 -18.36 -4.62 1.67
N ALA A 308 -18.42 -3.53 0.90
CA ALA A 308 -18.21 -2.16 1.37
C ALA A 308 -19.46 -1.27 1.19
N GLY A 309 -20.65 -1.83 1.44
CA GLY A 309 -21.93 -1.11 1.39
C GLY A 309 -22.20 -0.51 0.00
N ARG A 310 -22.37 0.82 -0.07
CA ARG A 310 -22.65 1.55 -1.35
C ARG A 310 -21.50 1.53 -2.35
N ARG A 311 -20.31 1.08 -1.95
CA ARG A 311 -19.16 0.93 -2.86
C ARG A 311 -19.14 -0.44 -3.54
N GLY A 312 -20.06 -1.35 -3.20
CA GLY A 312 -20.09 -2.70 -3.74
C GLY A 312 -18.95 -3.57 -3.21
N LEU A 313 -18.32 -4.34 -4.08
CA LEU A 313 -17.29 -5.33 -3.73
C LEU A 313 -15.88 -4.78 -3.98
N LEU A 314 -15.02 -4.80 -2.96
CA LEU A 314 -13.60 -4.52 -3.05
C LEU A 314 -12.79 -5.83 -3.07
N ILE A 315 -11.71 -5.88 -3.85
CA ILE A 315 -10.77 -7.02 -3.87
C ILE A 315 -9.39 -6.51 -3.46
N LEU A 316 -8.88 -7.04 -2.35
CA LEU A 316 -7.56 -6.76 -1.79
C LEU A 316 -6.67 -7.99 -1.99
N GLU A 317 -5.37 -7.77 -2.15
CA GLU A 317 -4.38 -8.85 -2.23
C GLU A 317 -3.55 -8.89 -0.95
N GLN A 318 -3.64 -9.99 -0.20
CA GLN A 318 -2.82 -10.35 0.96
C GLN A 318 -1.55 -11.05 0.51
N SER A 319 -0.44 -10.31 0.41
CA SER A 319 0.90 -10.90 0.35
C SER A 319 1.51 -10.95 1.75
N THR A 320 2.37 -11.95 2.05
CA THR A 320 3.43 -11.72 3.05
C THR A 320 4.16 -10.48 2.58
N ALA A 321 4.15 -9.37 3.35
CA ALA A 321 4.71 -8.15 2.81
C ALA A 321 6.14 -8.41 2.36
N PRO A 322 6.51 -7.97 1.15
CA PRO A 322 7.92 -7.96 0.79
C PRO A 322 8.66 -7.21 1.91
N PRO A 323 9.92 -7.59 2.18
CA PRO A 323 10.68 -6.90 3.22
C PRO A 323 10.61 -5.39 2.96
N PRO A 324 10.53 -4.55 4.01
CA PRO A 324 10.38 -3.12 3.83
C PRO A 324 11.48 -2.61 2.91
N ALA A 325 11.14 -1.65 2.04
CA ALA A 325 12.12 -1.05 1.17
C ALA A 325 13.28 -0.50 2.00
N GLU A 326 14.50 -0.75 1.54
CA GLU A 326 15.70 -0.41 2.29
C GLU A 326 16.67 0.39 1.44
N TRP A 327 17.49 1.19 2.12
CA TRP A 327 18.62 1.86 1.50
C TRP A 327 19.85 0.97 1.53
N VAL A 328 20.38 0.67 0.36
CA VAL A 328 21.64 -0.05 0.19
C VAL A 328 22.68 0.88 -0.40
N ARG A 329 23.83 1.01 0.26
CA ARG A 329 24.97 1.72 -0.31
C ARG A 329 25.64 0.82 -1.34
N ILE A 330 25.77 1.30 -2.57
CA ILE A 330 26.43 0.55 -3.63
C ILE A 330 27.92 0.84 -3.60
N GLN A 331 28.72 -0.22 -3.49
CA GLN A 331 30.16 -0.14 -3.59
C GLN A 331 30.54 -0.06 -5.08
N THR A 332 31.00 1.11 -5.51
CA THR A 332 31.46 1.33 -6.89
C THR A 332 32.99 1.37 -6.95
N ASP A 333 33.57 1.04 -8.11
CA ASP A 333 35.01 1.17 -8.34
C ASP A 333 35.37 2.67 -8.37
N PRO A 334 36.28 3.16 -7.50
CA PRO A 334 36.69 4.56 -7.48
C PRO A 334 37.23 5.09 -8.81
N ALA A 335 37.80 4.22 -9.66
CA ALA A 335 38.35 4.63 -10.96
C ALA A 335 37.25 4.98 -11.99
N SER A 336 36.06 4.40 -11.84
CA SER A 336 34.92 4.59 -12.73
C SER A 336 33.77 5.37 -12.06
N THR A 337 33.95 5.83 -10.82
CA THR A 337 32.93 6.60 -10.09
C THR A 337 33.06 8.10 -10.38
N PRO A 338 31.96 8.83 -10.63
CA PRO A 338 32.03 10.27 -10.80
C PRO A 338 32.63 10.94 -9.55
N ARG A 339 33.43 11.98 -9.76
CA ARG A 339 33.97 12.78 -8.64
C ARG A 339 32.85 13.37 -7.79
N ALA A 340 33.15 13.54 -6.50
CA ALA A 340 32.23 14.11 -5.51
C ALA A 340 31.71 15.48 -5.94
N ARG A 341 30.38 15.63 -5.92
CA ARG A 341 29.69 16.78 -6.51
C ARG A 341 28.30 17.02 -5.94
N HIS A 342 27.82 18.25 -6.08
CA HIS A 342 26.45 18.66 -5.79
C HIS A 342 25.87 19.50 -6.94
N GLY A 343 24.56 19.73 -6.93
CA GLY A 343 23.92 20.57 -7.96
C GLY A 343 23.95 19.94 -9.36
N HIS A 344 24.24 18.65 -9.47
CA HIS A 344 24.04 17.89 -10.71
C HIS A 344 22.57 17.45 -10.80
N ALA A 345 22.14 17.00 -11.97
CA ALA A 345 20.82 16.41 -12.17
C ALA A 345 20.93 14.97 -12.65
N MET A 346 19.93 14.16 -12.29
CA MET A 346 19.79 12.76 -12.72
C MET A 346 18.40 12.53 -13.29
N VAL A 347 18.34 11.72 -14.36
CA VAL A 347 17.09 11.25 -14.96
C VAL A 347 17.27 9.81 -15.44
N TYR A 348 16.18 9.05 -15.50
CA TYR A 348 16.18 7.75 -16.14
C TYR A 348 15.88 7.90 -17.63
N ASP A 349 16.79 7.43 -18.47
CA ASP A 349 16.63 7.36 -19.92
C ASP A 349 16.03 6.00 -20.26
N GLU A 350 14.70 5.95 -20.43
CA GLU A 350 13.96 4.69 -20.61
C GLU A 350 14.35 3.96 -21.89
N GLN A 351 14.62 4.68 -22.98
CA GLN A 351 15.04 4.08 -24.25
C GLN A 351 16.40 3.37 -24.14
N ARG A 352 17.31 3.91 -23.30
CA ARG A 352 18.66 3.36 -23.11
C ARG A 352 18.79 2.51 -21.85
N GLU A 353 17.74 2.47 -21.04
CA GLU A 353 17.64 1.74 -19.78
C GLU A 353 18.75 2.07 -18.78
N VAL A 354 19.17 3.34 -18.71
CA VAL A 354 20.24 3.82 -17.82
C VAL A 354 19.81 5.09 -17.09
N ILE A 355 20.41 5.35 -15.92
CA ILE A 355 20.33 6.68 -15.32
C ILE A 355 21.42 7.56 -15.90
N LEU A 356 21.02 8.70 -16.46
CA LEU A 356 21.92 9.74 -16.95
C LEU A 356 22.16 10.78 -15.86
N MET A 357 23.42 11.11 -15.59
CA MET A 357 23.83 12.22 -14.73
C MET A 357 24.64 13.23 -15.52
N HIS A 358 24.38 14.53 -15.33
CA HIS A 358 25.13 15.59 -15.98
C HIS A 358 25.48 16.75 -15.05
N GLY A 359 26.65 17.34 -15.31
CA GLY A 359 27.10 18.60 -14.73
C GLY A 359 27.28 18.57 -13.21
N GLY A 360 26.97 19.70 -12.59
CA GLY A 360 27.17 19.94 -11.16
C GLY A 360 28.47 20.67 -10.85
N ARG A 361 28.67 20.92 -9.56
CA ARG A 361 29.83 21.63 -9.04
C ARG A 361 30.65 20.69 -8.16
N LEU A 362 31.96 20.72 -8.38
CA LEU A 362 32.92 20.02 -7.54
C LEU A 362 33.28 20.87 -6.33
N GLN A 363 33.66 20.20 -5.25
CA GLN A 363 34.34 20.71 -4.05
C GLN A 363 34.10 22.21 -3.74
N ARG A 364 33.34 22.50 -2.69
CA ARG A 364 33.14 23.88 -2.18
C ARG A 364 34.49 24.57 -1.88
N GLY A 365 35.01 25.35 -2.82
CA GLY A 365 36.33 26.02 -2.76
C GLY A 365 37.09 26.04 -4.09
N ASP A 366 37.11 24.91 -4.81
CA ASP A 366 37.60 24.82 -6.21
C ASP A 366 36.59 25.49 -7.14
N GLY A 367 35.31 25.26 -6.87
CA GLY A 367 34.22 25.95 -7.55
C GLY A 367 34.03 25.54 -9.01
N THR A 368 34.84 24.59 -9.50
CA THR A 368 34.80 24.06 -10.86
C THR A 368 33.42 23.46 -11.16
N VAL A 369 32.75 24.06 -12.13
CA VAL A 369 31.54 23.53 -12.75
C VAL A 369 31.96 22.61 -13.91
N VAL A 370 31.45 21.39 -13.90
CA VAL A 370 31.82 20.35 -14.87
C VAL A 370 30.77 20.20 -15.97
N SER A 371 31.19 19.64 -17.10
CA SER A 371 30.37 19.35 -18.29
C SER A 371 30.33 17.86 -18.64
N ASP A 372 30.83 17.02 -17.74
CA ASP A 372 30.85 15.58 -17.97
C ASP A 372 29.45 14.97 -17.84
N THR A 373 29.24 13.92 -18.62
CA THR A 373 28.00 13.13 -18.62
C THR A 373 28.34 11.69 -18.28
N TRP A 374 27.60 11.13 -17.34
CA TRP A 374 27.80 9.77 -16.83
C TRP A 374 26.51 8.97 -16.96
N GLN A 375 26.65 7.67 -17.15
CA GLN A 375 25.55 6.72 -17.15
C GLN A 375 25.75 5.70 -16.03
N TRP A 376 24.65 5.30 -15.39
CA TRP A 376 24.59 4.20 -14.43
C TRP A 376 23.70 3.10 -14.97
N ASP A 377 24.25 1.90 -15.11
CA ASP A 377 23.57 0.70 -15.63
C ASP A 377 23.01 -0.21 -14.51
N GLY A 378 23.24 0.17 -13.25
CA GLY A 378 22.91 -0.63 -12.08
C GLY A 378 24.08 -1.34 -11.41
N GLN A 379 25.26 -1.29 -12.01
CA GLN A 379 26.48 -1.89 -11.47
C GLN A 379 27.65 -0.91 -11.53
N THR A 380 27.81 -0.21 -12.65
CA THR A 380 28.98 0.62 -12.94
C THR A 380 28.57 1.97 -13.47
N TRP A 381 29.29 3.00 -13.02
CA TRP A 381 29.24 4.32 -13.62
C TRP A 381 30.18 4.36 -14.83
N THR A 382 29.69 4.87 -15.96
CA THR A 382 30.50 5.04 -17.18
C THR A 382 30.43 6.49 -17.64
N GLN A 383 31.59 7.13 -17.83
CA GLN A 383 31.64 8.45 -18.43
C GLN A 383 31.41 8.33 -19.93
N VAL A 384 30.32 8.93 -20.42
CA VAL A 384 29.91 8.83 -21.84
C VAL A 384 30.18 10.11 -22.62
N ALA A 385 30.36 11.24 -21.95
CA ALA A 385 30.84 12.47 -22.58
C ALA A 385 31.67 13.32 -21.61
N THR A 386 32.67 14.01 -22.16
CA THR A 386 33.51 14.99 -21.44
C THR A 386 33.10 16.44 -21.75
N ASN A 387 32.31 16.64 -22.80
CA ASN A 387 31.85 17.94 -23.29
C ASN A 387 30.33 18.04 -23.21
N GLY A 388 29.83 19.27 -23.06
CA GLY A 388 28.43 19.60 -22.86
C GLY A 388 28.29 20.95 -22.18
N PRO A 389 27.07 21.38 -21.81
CA PRO A 389 26.89 22.63 -21.06
C PRO A 389 27.59 22.54 -19.70
N ARG A 390 28.33 23.60 -19.31
CA ARG A 390 28.98 23.68 -17.99
C ARG A 390 28.01 24.31 -17.00
N VAL A 391 27.13 23.48 -16.43
CA VAL A 391 26.04 23.96 -15.58
C VAL A 391 25.90 23.19 -14.27
N PHE A 392 25.43 23.88 -13.23
CA PHE A 392 25.00 23.31 -11.95
C PHE A 392 23.65 23.90 -11.54
N GLN A 393 22.89 23.19 -10.71
CA GLN A 393 21.54 23.55 -10.26
C GLN A 393 20.56 23.78 -11.42
N HIS A 394 20.84 23.12 -12.54
CA HIS A 394 20.03 23.08 -13.74
C HIS A 394 18.91 22.05 -13.60
N ASN A 395 17.95 22.11 -14.49
CA ASN A 395 16.83 21.19 -14.54
C ASN A 395 17.08 20.13 -15.60
N MET A 396 16.69 18.88 -15.34
CA MET A 396 16.67 17.82 -16.35
C MET A 396 15.41 16.97 -16.25
N ALA A 397 14.84 16.62 -17.41
CA ALA A 397 13.74 15.68 -17.53
C ALA A 397 13.92 14.83 -18.81
N TYR A 398 13.52 13.56 -18.74
CA TYR A 398 13.52 12.67 -19.90
C TYR A 398 12.20 12.80 -20.66
N ASP A 399 12.27 12.91 -21.98
CA ASP A 399 11.12 12.91 -22.87
C ASP A 399 11.01 11.55 -23.59
N PRO A 400 10.24 10.59 -23.05
CA PRO A 400 10.10 9.26 -23.65
C PRO A 400 9.44 9.31 -25.03
N SER A 401 8.65 10.34 -25.35
CA SER A 401 8.02 10.45 -26.67
C SER A 401 9.01 10.81 -27.79
N ARG A 402 10.16 11.39 -27.43
CA ARG A 402 11.21 11.80 -28.36
C ARG A 402 12.55 11.08 -28.14
N GLY A 403 12.68 10.30 -27.07
CA GLY A 403 13.89 9.52 -26.78
C GLY A 403 15.11 10.38 -26.36
N VAL A 404 14.85 11.58 -25.83
CA VAL A 404 15.88 12.57 -25.48
C VAL A 404 15.77 13.01 -24.03
N THR A 405 16.91 13.35 -23.42
CA THR A 405 16.91 14.09 -22.15
C THR A 405 17.01 15.58 -22.44
N VAL A 406 16.11 16.36 -21.86
CA VAL A 406 16.10 17.82 -21.98
C VAL A 406 16.70 18.43 -20.72
N LEU A 407 17.62 19.39 -20.90
CA LEU A 407 18.22 20.20 -19.86
C LEU A 407 17.83 21.65 -20.06
N TYR A 408 17.48 22.34 -18.97
CA TYR A 408 17.17 23.77 -19.00
C TYR A 408 17.86 24.55 -17.88
N GLY A 409 18.52 25.63 -18.28
CA GLY A 409 19.09 26.63 -17.39
C GLY A 409 20.25 26.15 -16.52
N GLY A 410 20.40 26.76 -15.35
CA GLY A 410 21.50 26.48 -14.40
C GLY A 410 22.47 27.63 -14.24
N GLY A 411 23.30 27.55 -13.19
CA GLY A 411 24.41 28.46 -12.95
C GLY A 411 25.62 28.04 -13.79
N THR A 412 26.38 29.00 -14.27
CA THR A 412 27.58 28.77 -15.10
C THR A 412 28.86 29.17 -14.32
N PRO A 413 30.09 28.90 -14.85
CA PRO A 413 31.33 29.12 -14.11
C PRO A 413 31.69 30.58 -13.83
N GLU A 414 31.07 31.55 -14.52
CA GLU A 414 31.37 32.97 -14.35
C GLU A 414 30.83 33.50 -12.99
N ILE A 415 31.05 34.77 -12.65
CA ILE A 415 30.59 35.36 -11.37
C ILE A 415 29.13 35.82 -11.49
N LYS A 416 28.22 35.15 -10.76
CA LYS A 416 26.75 35.38 -10.79
C LYS A 416 26.00 35.19 -12.16
N PRO A 417 26.48 34.42 -13.16
CA PRO A 417 25.74 34.12 -14.38
C PRO A 417 24.74 32.98 -14.15
N ILE A 418 23.62 33.05 -14.87
CA ILE A 418 22.69 31.94 -15.04
C ILE A 418 22.31 31.89 -16.52
N THR A 419 22.06 30.70 -17.04
CA THR A 419 21.63 30.51 -18.43
C THR A 419 20.14 30.16 -18.50
N GLY A 420 19.53 30.45 -19.66
CA GLY A 420 18.19 30.02 -20.06
C GLY A 420 18.23 29.07 -21.26
N ASP A 421 19.40 28.51 -21.57
CA ASP A 421 19.57 27.63 -22.72
C ASP A 421 18.82 26.30 -22.53
N THR A 422 18.28 25.79 -23.63
CA THR A 422 17.68 24.46 -23.71
C THR A 422 18.62 23.53 -24.46
N TRP A 423 18.99 22.42 -23.84
CA TRP A 423 19.87 21.41 -24.44
C TRP A 423 19.18 20.06 -24.50
N GLU A 424 19.47 19.28 -25.53
CA GLU A 424 18.98 17.91 -25.67
C GLU A 424 20.12 16.91 -25.79
N TRP A 425 20.04 15.85 -24.99
CA TRP A 425 20.91 14.69 -25.10
C TRP A 425 20.24 13.62 -25.94
N ASN A 426 20.88 13.27 -27.06
CA ASN A 426 20.40 12.27 -28.02
C ASN A 426 20.99 10.87 -27.78
N GLY A 427 21.67 10.65 -26.65
CA GLY A 427 22.40 9.40 -26.38
C GLY A 427 23.91 9.45 -26.67
N GLN A 428 24.39 10.46 -27.39
CA GLN A 428 25.79 10.57 -27.81
C GLN A 428 26.38 11.94 -27.47
N SER A 429 25.63 13.01 -27.70
CA SER A 429 26.09 14.38 -27.44
C SER A 429 24.94 15.28 -27.00
N TRP A 430 25.31 16.34 -26.28
CA TRP A 430 24.40 17.46 -25.99
C TRP A 430 24.30 18.37 -27.20
N ILE A 431 23.08 18.71 -27.60
CA ILE A 431 22.77 19.60 -28.72
C ILE A 431 22.05 20.82 -28.14
N LEU A 432 22.55 22.02 -28.43
CA LEU A 432 21.86 23.26 -28.08
C LEU A 432 20.65 23.42 -29.00
N ILE A 433 19.48 23.63 -28.42
CA ILE A 433 18.25 23.92 -29.15
C ILE A 433 18.04 25.43 -29.14
N GLU A 434 18.12 26.04 -30.32
CA GLU A 434 17.77 27.45 -30.50
C GLU A 434 16.25 27.60 -30.42
N VAL A 435 15.78 28.40 -29.46
CA VAL A 435 14.34 28.63 -29.21
C VAL A 435 14.05 30.12 -29.39
N GLU A 436 13.07 30.45 -30.24
CA GLU A 436 12.67 31.83 -30.56
C GLU A 436 11.14 31.97 -30.52
N PRO A 437 10.54 33.10 -30.05
CA PRO A 437 11.11 34.20 -29.26
C PRO A 437 10.70 34.16 -27.76
N THR A 438 9.79 33.28 -27.35
CA THR A 438 9.29 33.19 -25.95
C THR A 438 9.90 32.00 -25.22
N THR A 439 10.94 32.24 -24.44
CA THR A 439 11.56 31.24 -23.56
C THR A 439 11.25 31.54 -22.10
N PRO A 440 11.33 30.53 -21.20
CA PRO A 440 11.32 30.79 -19.78
C PRO A 440 12.51 31.72 -19.45
N PRO A 441 12.45 32.47 -18.33
CA PRO A 441 13.60 33.23 -17.88
C PRO A 441 14.80 32.32 -17.55
N PRO A 442 16.04 32.77 -17.75
CA PRO A 442 17.23 32.12 -17.19
C PRO A 442 17.08 31.90 -15.70
N SER A 443 17.42 30.71 -15.21
CA SER A 443 17.10 30.35 -13.81
C SER A 443 17.93 29.19 -13.25
N VAL A 444 18.05 29.15 -11.93
CA VAL A 444 18.46 27.98 -11.14
C VAL A 444 17.31 27.48 -10.25
N TRP A 445 17.47 26.29 -9.66
CA TRP A 445 16.58 25.78 -8.60
C TRP A 445 15.09 25.66 -8.99
N GLY A 446 14.80 25.53 -10.28
CA GLY A 446 13.45 25.20 -10.74
C GLY A 446 13.08 23.74 -10.46
N GLY A 447 11.83 23.40 -10.74
CA GLY A 447 11.37 22.03 -10.89
C GLY A 447 11.12 21.73 -12.37
N MET A 448 11.52 20.54 -12.83
CA MET A 448 11.19 20.07 -14.18
C MET A 448 10.92 18.57 -14.19
N ALA A 449 9.82 18.16 -14.82
CA ALA A 449 9.45 16.75 -14.97
C ALA A 449 8.57 16.56 -16.22
N TYR A 450 8.51 15.32 -16.70
CA TYR A 450 7.67 14.95 -17.83
C TYR A 450 6.25 14.62 -17.38
N ASP A 451 5.27 15.17 -18.09
CA ASP A 451 3.85 14.84 -17.98
C ASP A 451 3.53 13.82 -19.10
N PRO A 452 3.36 12.52 -18.76
CA PRO A 452 3.08 11.48 -19.75
C PRO A 452 1.67 11.53 -20.31
N GLU A 453 0.72 12.16 -19.63
CA GLU A 453 -0.65 12.32 -20.14
C GLU A 453 -0.69 13.34 -21.26
N ARG A 454 0.02 14.47 -21.09
CA ARG A 454 0.10 15.55 -22.08
C ARG A 454 1.22 15.37 -23.09
N LYS A 455 2.16 14.47 -22.80
CA LYS A 455 3.41 14.26 -23.55
C LYS A 455 4.21 15.55 -23.68
N LYS A 456 4.38 16.25 -22.55
CA LYS A 456 5.10 17.53 -22.45
C LYS A 456 6.06 17.50 -21.27
N ILE A 457 7.14 18.26 -21.35
CA ILE A 457 7.94 18.58 -20.17
C ILE A 457 7.35 19.82 -19.52
N ILE A 458 7.10 19.76 -18.22
CA ILE A 458 6.62 20.88 -17.41
C ILE A 458 7.79 21.40 -16.57
N ARG A 459 7.98 22.72 -16.62
CA ARG A 459 8.94 23.46 -15.81
C ARG A 459 8.20 24.48 -14.95
N HIS A 460 8.52 24.55 -13.67
CA HIS A 460 7.93 25.53 -12.76
C HIS A 460 8.98 26.14 -11.83
N GLY A 461 8.78 27.42 -11.51
CA GLY A 461 9.55 28.16 -10.51
C GLY A 461 11.05 28.29 -10.78
N GLY A 462 11.82 28.49 -9.71
CA GLY A 462 13.26 28.78 -9.74
C GLY A 462 13.59 30.26 -9.48
N GLU A 463 14.88 30.60 -9.52
CA GLU A 463 15.40 31.94 -9.19
C GLU A 463 16.16 32.56 -10.38
N THR A 464 15.95 33.87 -10.62
CA THR A 464 16.39 34.53 -11.87
C THR A 464 17.48 35.61 -11.79
N VAL A 465 18.02 36.08 -10.63
CA VAL A 465 19.34 36.78 -10.49
C VAL A 465 19.66 36.96 -8.98
N ALA A 466 20.94 36.78 -8.60
CA ALA A 466 21.54 36.78 -7.25
C ALA A 466 21.65 38.15 -6.51
N ASP A 467 20.62 39.00 -6.53
CA ASP A 467 20.49 40.11 -5.58
C ASP A 467 19.03 40.27 -5.11
N THR A 468 18.71 39.49 -4.08
CA THR A 468 17.64 39.66 -3.07
C THR A 468 16.15 39.78 -3.44
N SER A 469 15.68 39.58 -4.69
CA SER A 469 14.22 39.65 -4.92
C SER A 469 13.61 38.89 -6.11
N TYR A 470 13.94 37.63 -6.44
CA TYR A 470 13.53 37.09 -7.77
C TYR A 470 13.28 35.58 -7.88
N ASP A 471 12.32 35.05 -7.13
CA ASP A 471 11.71 33.75 -7.48
C ASP A 471 10.71 33.96 -8.64
N VAL A 472 10.68 33.06 -9.63
CA VAL A 472 9.63 33.05 -10.67
C VAL A 472 8.48 32.15 -10.25
N GLY A 473 7.24 32.53 -10.57
CA GLY A 473 6.04 31.71 -10.35
C GLY A 473 5.46 31.10 -11.63
N ALA A 474 6.05 31.38 -12.79
CA ALA A 474 5.52 30.96 -14.08
C ALA A 474 5.74 29.45 -14.33
N THR A 475 4.74 28.81 -14.91
CA THR A 475 4.74 27.41 -15.36
C THR A 475 4.83 27.37 -16.87
N TRP A 476 5.79 26.62 -17.37
CA TRP A 476 6.11 26.52 -18.79
C TRP A 476 6.04 25.07 -19.24
N GLU A 477 5.50 24.85 -20.44
CA GLU A 477 5.55 23.56 -21.12
C GLU A 477 6.53 23.58 -22.29
N TRP A 478 7.19 22.44 -22.51
CA TRP A 478 8.04 22.19 -23.66
C TRP A 478 7.45 21.06 -24.50
N ASN A 479 7.30 21.32 -25.80
CA ASN A 479 6.75 20.37 -26.76
C ASN A 479 7.83 19.69 -27.65
N GLY A 480 9.11 20.01 -27.43
CA GLY A 480 10.22 19.57 -28.28
C GLY A 480 10.73 20.62 -29.27
N GLN A 481 10.08 21.77 -29.37
CA GLN A 481 10.45 22.86 -30.27
C GLN A 481 10.33 24.23 -29.62
N THR A 482 9.27 24.46 -28.86
CA THR A 482 8.96 25.76 -28.26
C THR A 482 8.57 25.61 -26.80
N TRP A 483 8.94 26.62 -26.02
CA TRP A 483 8.41 26.83 -24.67
C TRP A 483 7.13 27.66 -24.72
N THR A 484 6.13 27.30 -23.93
CA THR A 484 4.87 28.04 -23.81
C THR A 484 4.52 28.19 -22.34
N GLN A 485 4.29 29.43 -21.88
CA GLN A 485 3.80 29.66 -20.52
C GLN A 485 2.32 29.27 -20.47
N ILE A 486 1.98 28.34 -19.58
CA ILE A 486 0.63 27.76 -19.49
C ILE A 486 -0.13 28.19 -18.23
N ALA A 487 0.60 28.62 -17.20
CA ALA A 487 -0.01 29.07 -15.95
C ALA A 487 0.95 29.96 -15.16
N ASP A 488 0.40 30.82 -14.32
CA ASP A 488 1.11 31.36 -13.17
C ASP A 488 0.87 30.44 -11.96
N GLY A 489 1.73 30.55 -10.95
CA GLY A 489 1.69 29.69 -9.78
C GLY A 489 2.44 30.31 -8.60
N PHE A 490 2.80 29.45 -7.64
CA PHE A 490 3.51 29.90 -6.46
C PHE A 490 4.94 30.34 -6.80
N ILE A 491 5.40 31.38 -6.11
CA ILE A 491 6.71 32.00 -6.34
C ILE A 491 7.74 31.34 -5.42
N ARG A 492 8.47 30.32 -5.92
CA ARG A 492 9.39 29.52 -5.10
C ARG A 492 10.57 28.91 -5.88
N GLY A 493 11.73 28.90 -5.25
CA GLY A 493 12.93 28.19 -5.69
C GLY A 493 13.23 26.94 -4.82
N GLY A 494 13.92 26.00 -5.41
CA GLY A 494 14.49 24.82 -4.74
C GLY A 494 13.45 23.82 -4.27
N HIS A 495 12.34 23.70 -4.98
CA HIS A 495 11.33 22.67 -4.79
C HIS A 495 11.64 21.46 -5.68
N SER A 496 11.15 20.27 -5.30
CA SER A 496 11.17 19.11 -6.19
C SER A 496 9.87 19.02 -6.96
N LEU A 497 9.95 18.60 -8.22
CA LEU A 497 8.80 18.41 -9.11
C LEU A 497 8.83 16.99 -9.68
N LEU A 498 7.70 16.29 -9.62
CA LEU A 498 7.50 14.97 -10.21
C LEU A 498 6.10 14.84 -10.79
N PHE A 499 5.86 13.76 -11.55
CA PHE A 499 4.52 13.35 -11.97
C PHE A 499 4.06 12.17 -11.12
N ASP A 500 2.85 12.27 -10.57
CA ASP A 500 2.14 11.23 -9.84
C ASP A 500 1.17 10.54 -10.82
N PRO A 501 1.54 9.33 -11.33
CA PRO A 501 0.71 8.59 -12.27
C PRO A 501 -0.53 7.95 -11.63
N VAL A 502 -0.62 7.86 -10.31
CA VAL A 502 -1.80 7.32 -9.63
C VAL A 502 -2.95 8.33 -9.72
N ARG A 503 -2.63 9.62 -9.59
CA ARG A 503 -3.63 10.70 -9.63
C ARG A 503 -3.64 11.49 -10.95
N GLY A 504 -2.66 11.29 -11.82
CA GLY A 504 -2.54 12.03 -13.08
C GLY A 504 -2.19 13.51 -12.87
N LYS A 505 -1.30 13.80 -11.90
CA LYS A 505 -0.99 15.19 -11.48
C LYS A 505 0.50 15.43 -11.39
N MET A 506 0.94 16.65 -11.72
CA MET A 506 2.29 17.07 -11.34
C MET A 506 2.29 17.48 -9.87
N ILE A 507 3.30 17.07 -9.12
CA ILE A 507 3.42 17.34 -7.69
C ILE A 507 4.69 18.12 -7.41
N ALA A 508 4.53 19.26 -6.76
CA ALA A 508 5.62 20.07 -6.26
C ALA A 508 5.70 19.98 -4.72
N PHE A 509 6.90 19.78 -4.17
CA PHE A 509 7.11 19.67 -2.74
C PHE A 509 8.39 20.38 -2.29
N GLY A 510 8.36 20.98 -1.10
CA GLY A 510 9.54 21.62 -0.48
C GLY A 510 10.00 22.84 -1.27
N GLY A 511 11.08 23.51 -0.87
CA GLY A 511 11.57 24.79 -1.43
C GLY A 511 11.29 26.01 -0.54
N GLY A 512 11.61 27.23 -0.99
CA GLY A 512 11.42 28.47 -0.21
C GLY A 512 11.07 29.68 -1.07
N SER A 513 10.66 30.79 -0.42
CA SER A 513 10.37 32.07 -1.07
C SER A 513 11.04 33.25 -0.37
N THR A 514 11.58 34.21 -1.15
CA THR A 514 11.84 35.65 -0.84
C THR A 514 12.57 36.08 0.46
N CYS A 515 13.02 35.16 1.30
CA CYS A 515 14.05 35.40 2.29
C CYS A 515 15.07 34.26 2.20
N ASP A 516 16.36 34.60 2.17
CA ASP A 516 17.48 33.66 2.18
C ASP A 516 17.18 32.46 3.09
N LYS A 517 16.68 31.36 2.52
CA LYS A 517 16.48 30.07 3.19
C LYS A 517 15.30 30.02 4.17
N CYS A 518 14.12 30.46 3.74
CA CYS A 518 12.87 30.15 4.44
C CYS A 518 12.28 28.83 3.88
N PRO A 519 12.68 27.65 4.40
CA PRO A 519 12.19 26.38 3.92
C PRO A 519 10.68 26.28 4.13
N SER A 520 9.99 25.59 3.24
CA SER A 520 8.56 25.34 3.35
C SER A 520 8.28 23.84 3.29
N ARG A 521 7.20 23.43 3.95
CA ARG A 521 6.61 22.09 3.88
C ARG A 521 5.46 22.02 2.88
N GLY A 522 5.22 23.11 2.15
CA GLY A 522 4.11 23.22 1.21
C GLY A 522 4.23 22.18 0.10
N MET A 523 3.07 21.70 -0.29
CA MET A 523 2.88 20.76 -1.38
C MET A 523 1.79 21.29 -2.29
N TRP A 524 1.96 21.13 -3.59
CA TRP A 524 1.00 21.59 -4.59
C TRP A 524 0.84 20.54 -5.67
N GLU A 525 -0.36 20.48 -6.23
CA GLU A 525 -0.63 19.73 -7.45
C GLU A 525 -1.00 20.64 -8.61
N PHE A 526 -0.51 20.31 -9.79
CA PHE A 526 -0.90 20.95 -11.03
C PHE A 526 -1.91 20.08 -11.76
N ASP A 527 -3.08 20.63 -12.04
CA ASP A 527 -4.15 19.92 -12.76
C ASP A 527 -4.05 20.04 -14.28
N GLY A 528 -3.12 20.86 -14.80
CA GLY A 528 -3.02 21.22 -16.22
C GLY A 528 -3.30 22.67 -16.55
N ALA A 529 -3.96 23.38 -15.63
CA ALA A 529 -4.31 24.77 -15.80
C ALA A 529 -3.83 25.62 -14.62
N GLN A 530 -3.83 25.08 -13.40
CA GLN A 530 -3.47 25.82 -12.19
C GLN A 530 -2.83 24.94 -11.12
N TRP A 531 -2.15 25.60 -10.19
CA TRP A 531 -1.56 24.98 -9.00
C TRP A 531 -2.50 25.07 -7.80
N ASN A 532 -2.87 23.92 -7.26
CA ASN A 532 -3.72 23.80 -6.08
C ASN A 532 -2.88 23.33 -4.88
N PRO A 533 -2.95 23.99 -3.71
CA PRO A 533 -2.23 23.55 -2.52
C PRO A 533 -2.82 22.25 -1.96
N ILE A 534 -1.95 21.32 -1.58
CA ILE A 534 -2.31 20.09 -0.85
C ILE A 534 -2.05 20.34 0.65
N THR A 535 -3.04 20.06 1.49
CA THR A 535 -2.88 20.13 2.95
C THR A 535 -2.70 18.72 3.50
N THR A 536 -1.49 18.42 3.96
CA THR A 536 -1.14 17.13 4.56
C THR A 536 -0.19 17.34 5.74
N GLU A 537 -0.29 16.49 6.75
CA GLU A 537 0.79 16.32 7.72
C GLU A 537 1.91 15.48 7.08
N GLY A 538 3.16 15.75 7.43
CA GLY A 538 4.29 15.13 6.74
C GLY A 538 5.64 15.77 7.06
N PRO A 539 6.63 15.64 6.16
CA PRO A 539 7.99 16.07 6.41
C PRO A 539 8.07 17.54 6.82
N SER A 540 8.96 17.81 7.78
CA SER A 540 9.24 19.20 8.18
C SER A 540 9.72 20.04 7.00
N ALA A 541 9.48 21.35 7.11
CA ALA A 541 9.81 22.32 6.08
C ALA A 541 11.27 22.21 5.66
N ARG A 542 11.50 22.10 4.34
CA ARG A 542 12.84 21.95 3.78
C ARG A 542 12.94 22.54 2.39
N SER A 543 14.09 23.09 2.08
CA SER A 543 14.48 23.39 0.70
C SER A 543 15.21 22.19 0.11
N THR A 544 14.84 21.83 -1.12
CA THR A 544 15.42 20.69 -1.81
C THR A 544 16.61 21.10 -2.67
N PHE A 545 16.57 22.32 -3.24
CA PHE A 545 17.60 22.93 -4.11
C PHE A 545 18.11 22.01 -5.25
N ASN A 546 17.38 20.93 -5.52
CA ASN A 546 17.58 19.86 -6.49
C ASN A 546 16.44 18.81 -6.36
N ARG A 547 16.43 17.83 -7.26
CA ARG A 547 15.46 16.72 -7.31
C ARG A 547 15.76 15.66 -6.24
N ILE A 548 15.17 15.85 -5.06
CA ILE A 548 15.26 14.92 -3.91
C ILE A 548 13.92 14.23 -3.60
N PHE A 549 12.92 14.41 -4.46
CA PHE A 549 11.64 13.73 -4.42
C PHE A 549 11.39 13.09 -5.78
N VAL A 550 11.24 11.76 -5.81
CA VAL A 550 11.09 10.97 -7.05
C VAL A 550 9.99 9.93 -6.89
N TRP A 551 9.33 9.57 -7.99
CA TRP A 551 8.25 8.58 -7.97
C TRP A 551 8.79 7.17 -8.17
N ASP A 552 8.55 6.27 -7.22
CA ASP A 552 8.74 4.84 -7.37
C ASP A 552 7.50 4.23 -8.02
N ALA A 553 7.54 4.08 -9.34
CA ALA A 553 6.39 3.63 -10.12
C ALA A 553 5.97 2.18 -9.80
N HIS A 554 6.90 1.34 -9.32
CA HIS A 554 6.59 -0.04 -8.98
C HIS A 554 5.77 -0.14 -7.69
N ARG A 555 6.12 0.67 -6.69
CA ARG A 555 5.42 0.69 -5.40
C ARG A 555 4.28 1.71 -5.33
N GLY A 556 4.19 2.61 -6.31
CA GLY A 556 3.17 3.66 -6.35
C GLY A 556 3.36 4.71 -5.25
N VAL A 557 4.61 5.02 -4.89
CA VAL A 557 4.92 6.00 -3.83
C VAL A 557 5.95 7.03 -4.29
N GLY A 558 5.79 8.28 -3.86
CA GLY A 558 6.84 9.29 -3.94
C GLY A 558 7.87 9.10 -2.82
N VAL A 559 9.16 9.00 -3.15
CA VAL A 559 10.26 8.84 -2.20
C VAL A 559 11.02 10.15 -2.04
N LEU A 560 11.05 10.69 -0.83
CA LEU A 560 11.80 11.87 -0.43
C LEU A 560 13.01 11.47 0.41
N GLN A 561 14.19 12.05 0.12
CA GLN A 561 15.38 11.85 0.95
C GLN A 561 16.08 13.17 1.31
N GLY A 562 16.26 13.43 2.59
CA GLY A 562 17.07 14.53 3.11
C GLY A 562 16.51 15.93 2.77
N GLY A 563 17.41 16.90 2.59
CA GLY A 563 17.05 18.30 2.34
C GLY A 563 17.71 19.28 3.32
N ILE A 564 17.58 20.57 3.01
CA ILE A 564 18.21 21.67 3.72
C ILE A 564 17.15 22.43 4.53
N VAL A 565 17.40 22.64 5.81
CA VAL A 565 16.57 23.50 6.66
C VAL A 565 17.07 24.94 6.55
N ASP A 566 18.33 25.15 6.89
CA ASP A 566 18.99 26.45 6.87
C ASP A 566 20.48 26.29 6.51
N GLN A 567 21.31 27.31 6.74
CA GLN A 567 22.72 27.27 6.35
C GLN A 567 23.52 26.14 7.03
N ASN A 568 23.08 25.68 8.22
CA ASN A 568 23.80 24.78 9.11
C ASN A 568 22.98 23.53 9.51
N SER A 569 21.69 23.46 9.13
CA SER A 569 20.77 22.40 9.54
C SER A 569 20.30 21.57 8.36
N TRP A 570 20.50 20.25 8.46
CA TRP A 570 20.34 19.28 7.36
C TRP A 570 19.56 18.06 7.80
N TYR A 571 18.73 17.57 6.90
CA TYR A 571 17.96 16.34 7.07
C TYR A 571 18.60 15.15 6.34
N GLY A 572 18.37 13.96 6.87
CA GLY A 572 18.72 12.67 6.25
C GLY A 572 17.63 11.62 6.47
N ASP A 573 16.43 12.08 6.81
CA ASP A 573 15.22 11.27 6.91
C ASP A 573 14.71 10.88 5.52
N THR A 574 14.06 9.73 5.46
CA THR A 574 13.35 9.23 4.30
C THR A 574 11.85 9.32 4.55
N TRP A 575 11.10 9.77 3.55
CA TRP A 575 9.64 9.79 3.61
C TRP A 575 9.05 9.22 2.33
N GLU A 576 7.91 8.58 2.47
CA GLU A 576 7.11 8.04 1.37
C GLU A 576 5.76 8.74 1.31
N TRP A 577 5.33 9.09 0.10
CA TRP A 577 4.04 9.71 -0.21
C TRP A 577 3.22 8.74 -1.05
N ASP A 578 2.06 8.29 -0.54
CA ASP A 578 1.21 7.31 -1.23
C ASP A 578 0.16 7.93 -2.18
N GLY A 579 0.19 9.26 -2.35
CA GLY A 579 -0.84 10.01 -3.07
C GLY A 579 -1.81 10.77 -2.15
N PHE A 580 -1.84 10.42 -0.85
CA PHE A 580 -2.78 10.99 0.12
C PHE A 580 -2.10 11.42 1.43
N GLN A 581 -1.14 10.65 1.92
CA GLN A 581 -0.44 10.90 3.18
C GLN A 581 1.06 10.59 3.10
N TRP A 582 1.80 11.22 4.00
CA TRP A 582 3.22 10.97 4.18
C TRP A 582 3.48 9.95 5.29
N THR A 583 4.34 8.98 5.01
CA THR A 583 4.86 8.01 5.99
C THR A 583 6.36 8.20 6.14
N GLN A 584 6.86 8.39 7.37
CA GLN A 584 8.30 8.44 7.61
C GLN A 584 8.88 7.03 7.64
N VAL A 585 9.93 6.80 6.85
CA VAL A 585 10.64 5.53 6.84
C VAL A 585 11.79 5.60 7.85
N ASN A 586 11.66 4.84 8.93
CA ASN A 586 12.60 4.82 10.06
C ASN A 586 13.64 3.71 9.91
N LEU A 587 14.41 3.73 8.80
CA LEU A 587 15.47 2.76 8.52
C LEU A 587 16.82 3.45 8.30
N PRO A 588 17.96 2.75 8.51
CA PRO A 588 19.26 3.27 8.13
C PRO A 588 19.31 3.62 6.65
N GLY A 589 20.02 4.68 6.31
CA GLY A 589 20.12 5.13 4.92
C GLY A 589 21.13 6.25 4.73
N PRO A 590 21.05 6.98 3.59
CA PRO A 590 21.95 8.07 3.29
C PRO A 590 21.90 9.12 4.41
N GLY A 591 23.03 9.34 5.08
CA GLY A 591 23.12 10.38 6.11
C GLY A 591 22.80 11.78 5.59
N ARG A 592 22.61 12.73 6.52
CA ARG A 592 22.18 14.11 6.28
C ARG A 592 22.87 14.75 5.08
N ARG A 593 22.09 15.23 4.10
CA ARG A 593 22.59 15.80 2.84
C ARG A 593 21.51 16.58 2.08
N GLY A 594 21.95 17.35 1.09
CA GLY A 594 21.11 18.12 0.17
C GLY A 594 21.90 18.47 -1.09
N MET A 595 21.23 19.04 -2.11
CA MET A 595 21.78 19.22 -3.46
C MET A 595 22.37 17.94 -4.09
N HIS A 596 21.96 16.76 -3.61
CA HIS A 596 22.12 15.49 -4.32
C HIS A 596 21.04 15.38 -5.40
N ALA A 597 21.15 14.38 -6.27
CA ALA A 597 20.09 14.06 -7.22
C ALA A 597 19.61 12.64 -7.00
N MET A 598 18.33 12.41 -7.29
CA MET A 598 17.73 11.09 -7.37
C MET A 598 17.02 10.88 -8.70
N ALA A 599 16.98 9.62 -9.15
CA ALA A 599 16.18 9.17 -10.28
C ALA A 599 15.65 7.74 -10.02
N TYR A 600 14.50 7.41 -10.60
CA TYR A 600 13.93 6.07 -10.50
C TYR A 600 14.33 5.24 -11.72
N ASP A 601 15.07 4.15 -11.48
CA ASP A 601 15.41 3.16 -12.49
C ASP A 601 14.26 2.18 -12.68
N ALA A 602 13.48 2.37 -13.76
CA ALA A 602 12.28 1.57 -13.99
C ALA A 602 12.59 0.10 -14.32
N LYS A 603 13.74 -0.19 -14.97
CA LYS A 603 14.17 -1.55 -15.29
C LYS A 603 14.52 -2.34 -14.03
N ARG A 604 15.21 -1.71 -13.09
CA ARG A 604 15.68 -2.35 -11.85
C ARG A 604 14.73 -2.15 -10.67
N ARG A 605 13.70 -1.30 -10.83
CA ARG A 605 12.72 -0.94 -9.80
C ARG A 605 13.37 -0.35 -8.55
N LYS A 606 14.36 0.52 -8.75
CA LYS A 606 15.14 1.15 -7.67
C LYS A 606 15.17 2.65 -7.83
N VAL A 607 14.98 3.37 -6.73
CA VAL A 607 15.41 4.77 -6.64
C VAL A 607 16.91 4.79 -6.44
N VAL A 608 17.63 5.55 -7.26
CA VAL A 608 19.08 5.73 -7.14
C VAL A 608 19.36 7.16 -6.71
N LEU A 609 20.21 7.31 -5.70
CA LEU A 609 20.71 8.59 -5.19
C LEU A 609 22.21 8.67 -5.44
N PHE A 610 22.67 9.83 -5.90
CA PHE A 610 24.10 10.12 -6.02
C PHE A 610 24.49 11.48 -5.42
N GLY A 611 25.65 11.49 -4.77
CA GLY A 611 26.36 12.70 -4.36
C GLY A 611 25.62 13.61 -3.38
N GLY A 612 25.71 14.92 -3.62
CA GLY A 612 25.25 16.00 -2.74
C GLY A 612 26.33 16.46 -1.78
N PHE A 613 25.95 17.32 -0.83
CA PHE A 613 26.90 17.86 0.15
C PHE A 613 26.39 17.78 1.60
N ARG A 614 27.34 17.80 2.54
CA ARG A 614 27.11 17.88 3.99
C ARG A 614 27.75 19.14 4.59
N ASP A 615 27.35 19.49 5.80
CA ASP A 615 27.84 20.68 6.53
C ASP A 615 29.28 20.53 7.05
N CYS A 616 30.25 20.52 6.12
CA CYS A 616 31.67 20.73 6.41
C CYS A 616 32.44 21.20 5.16
N PHE A 617 33.59 21.86 5.40
CA PHE A 617 34.48 22.35 4.34
C PHE A 617 35.04 21.14 3.56
N HIS A 618 34.71 21.04 2.26
CA HIS A 618 35.04 19.90 1.37
C HIS A 618 34.25 18.59 1.56
N CYS A 619 32.97 18.68 1.93
CA CYS A 619 32.12 17.51 2.18
C CYS A 619 31.13 17.21 1.05
N ASP A 620 31.59 17.39 -0.18
CA ASP A 620 30.94 16.82 -1.35
C ASP A 620 31.01 15.30 -1.30
N LEU A 621 29.93 14.65 -1.71
CA LEU A 621 29.78 13.20 -1.67
C LEU A 621 29.83 12.65 -3.10
N ASN A 622 30.31 11.42 -3.24
CA ASN A 622 30.27 10.60 -4.45
C ASN A 622 29.66 9.22 -4.19
N GLU A 623 28.89 9.09 -3.11
CA GLU A 623 28.27 7.82 -2.75
C GLU A 623 27.07 7.55 -3.64
N THR A 624 26.97 6.32 -4.14
CA THR A 624 25.78 5.80 -4.82
C THR A 624 24.95 5.00 -3.82
N TRP A 625 23.66 5.29 -3.75
CA TRP A 625 22.71 4.59 -2.88
C TRP A 625 21.51 4.15 -3.69
N GLU A 626 20.96 2.99 -3.35
CA GLU A 626 19.74 2.46 -3.96
C GLU A 626 18.68 2.24 -2.90
N TYR A 627 17.44 2.54 -3.25
CA TYR A 627 16.26 2.35 -2.41
C TYR A 627 15.18 1.58 -3.15
N GLY A 628 14.60 0.60 -2.47
CA GLY A 628 13.51 -0.23 -2.98
C GLY A 628 13.47 -1.59 -2.29
N LEU A 629 12.56 -2.46 -2.70
CA LEU A 629 12.43 -3.80 -2.13
C LEU A 629 13.70 -4.63 -2.35
N PRO A 630 14.19 -5.40 -1.38
CA PRO A 630 15.40 -6.19 -1.55
C PRO A 630 15.23 -7.24 -2.67
N PRO A 631 16.32 -7.58 -3.38
CA PRO A 631 16.30 -8.59 -4.43
C PRO A 631 15.92 -9.96 -3.86
N LEU A 632 15.29 -10.82 -4.68
CA LEU A 632 15.06 -12.22 -4.35
C LEU A 632 16.39 -12.94 -4.05
N GLN A 633 16.64 -13.25 -2.80
CA GLN A 633 17.65 -14.20 -2.36
C GLN A 633 17.05 -15.59 -2.37
N VAL A 634 17.76 -16.57 -2.93
CA VAL A 634 17.41 -17.99 -2.86
C VAL A 634 18.60 -18.71 -2.21
N THR A 635 18.38 -19.37 -1.08
CA THR A 635 19.36 -20.23 -0.41
C THR A 635 19.01 -21.70 -0.59
N LEU A 636 20.03 -22.54 -0.76
CA LEU A 636 19.91 -23.98 -0.88
C LEU A 636 20.65 -24.63 0.28
N ASP A 637 19.91 -25.21 1.21
CA ASP A 637 20.47 -25.90 2.37
C ASP A 637 20.31 -27.41 2.19
N ALA A 638 21.36 -28.18 2.49
CA ALA A 638 21.26 -29.64 2.54
C ALA A 638 20.65 -30.05 3.89
N ALA A 639 19.46 -30.63 3.87
CA ALA A 639 18.82 -31.16 5.07
C ALA A 639 19.48 -32.48 5.50
N GLU A 640 19.52 -32.73 6.81
CA GLU A 640 20.18 -33.91 7.42
C GLU A 640 19.63 -35.27 6.92
N ASN A 641 18.43 -35.28 6.33
CA ASN A 641 17.78 -36.46 5.76
C ASN A 641 18.14 -36.73 4.28
N GLY A 642 19.11 -35.99 3.71
CA GLY A 642 19.53 -36.16 2.31
C GLY A 642 18.61 -35.47 1.29
N THR A 643 17.77 -34.53 1.72
CA THR A 643 16.96 -33.67 0.85
C THR A 643 17.55 -32.26 0.73
N LEU A 644 17.27 -31.55 -0.36
CA LEU A 644 17.63 -30.15 -0.56
C LEU A 644 16.46 -29.26 -0.14
N GLU A 645 16.69 -28.37 0.81
CA GLU A 645 15.76 -27.35 1.27
C GLU A 645 16.05 -26.06 0.51
N ILE A 646 15.06 -25.56 -0.24
CA ILE A 646 15.17 -24.29 -0.97
C ILE A 646 14.45 -23.23 -0.16
N ARG A 647 15.14 -22.16 0.21
CA ARG A 647 14.57 -21.01 0.92
C ARG A 647 14.68 -19.78 0.03
N TRP A 648 13.72 -18.87 0.07
CA TRP A 648 13.85 -17.60 -0.66
C TRP A 648 13.23 -16.40 0.08
N THR A 649 13.77 -15.21 -0.18
CA THR A 649 13.31 -13.92 0.37
C THR A 649 13.51 -12.80 -0.66
N GLY A 650 12.49 -11.99 -1.00
CA GLY A 650 12.62 -10.83 -1.91
C GLY A 650 11.92 -10.97 -3.27
N GLU A 651 12.15 -10.04 -4.20
CA GLU A 651 11.41 -9.92 -5.48
C GLU A 651 12.19 -10.39 -6.72
N ALA A 652 11.53 -11.12 -7.64
CA ALA A 652 12.11 -11.59 -8.91
C ALA A 652 12.10 -10.53 -10.02
N PRO A 653 13.19 -10.38 -10.82
CA PRO A 653 13.28 -9.40 -11.92
C PRO A 653 12.41 -9.75 -13.15
N PRO A 654 12.23 -8.83 -14.14
CA PRO A 654 11.10 -8.82 -15.09
C PRO A 654 11.09 -9.87 -16.23
N TYR A 655 11.83 -10.97 -16.15
CA TYR A 655 11.80 -12.00 -17.20
C TYR A 655 10.86 -13.16 -16.84
N GLN A 656 9.62 -13.00 -17.34
CA GLN A 656 8.52 -13.96 -17.49
C GLN A 656 8.65 -15.32 -16.78
N LEU A 657 7.93 -15.45 -15.66
CA LEU A 657 7.31 -16.71 -15.26
C LEU A 657 6.08 -16.96 -16.16
N GLN A 658 6.28 -17.25 -17.44
CA GLN A 658 5.28 -18.00 -18.22
C GLN A 658 5.61 -19.48 -18.08
N SER A 659 5.12 -20.11 -17.01
CA SER A 659 5.21 -21.56 -16.90
C SER A 659 4.22 -22.22 -17.86
N ARG A 660 4.65 -22.40 -19.11
CA ARG A 660 4.34 -23.64 -19.85
C ARG A 660 5.04 -24.80 -19.15
N ALA A 661 4.50 -25.22 -18.01
CA ALA A 661 4.91 -26.43 -17.33
C ALA A 661 3.64 -27.18 -16.90
N ASN A 662 3.13 -28.03 -17.80
CA ASN A 662 2.25 -29.13 -17.40
C ASN A 662 3.07 -30.04 -16.47
N LEU A 663 2.96 -29.82 -15.16
CA LEU A 663 3.50 -30.68 -14.12
C LEU A 663 2.32 -31.39 -13.48
N SER A 664 2.29 -32.72 -13.64
CA SER A 664 1.31 -33.61 -13.04
C SER A 664 1.35 -33.50 -11.51
N ALA A 665 0.17 -33.41 -10.91
CA ALA A 665 -0.07 -33.37 -9.47
C ALA A 665 0.78 -34.41 -8.71
N GLY A 666 1.73 -33.90 -7.93
CA GLY A 666 2.47 -34.65 -6.90
C GLY A 666 2.42 -33.83 -5.62
N ASN A 667 2.06 -34.49 -4.52
CA ASN A 667 1.64 -33.93 -3.25
C ASN A 667 2.58 -32.84 -2.70
N TRP A 668 2.05 -31.62 -2.56
CA TRP A 668 2.60 -30.58 -1.72
C TRP A 668 2.21 -30.90 -0.27
N GLN A 669 3.18 -31.17 0.60
CA GLN A 669 2.95 -31.23 2.04
C GLN A 669 3.60 -30.00 2.68
N ASN A 670 2.76 -29.16 3.29
CA ASN A 670 3.17 -28.01 4.07
C ASN A 670 3.27 -28.49 5.52
N GLU A 671 4.45 -28.92 5.95
CA GLU A 671 4.70 -29.27 7.37
C GLU A 671 5.09 -27.99 8.12
N GLY A 672 4.28 -27.60 9.10
CA GLY A 672 4.28 -26.26 9.65
C GLY A 672 5.45 -25.88 10.55
N GLN A 673 5.88 -24.62 10.45
CA GLN A 673 6.27 -23.67 11.50
C GLN A 673 6.44 -22.28 10.83
N PRO A 674 6.06 -21.15 11.45
CA PRO A 674 6.20 -19.84 10.84
C PRO A 674 7.64 -19.35 11.00
N THR A 675 8.48 -19.62 10.01
CA THR A 675 9.71 -18.87 9.77
C THR A 675 9.61 -18.21 8.40
N ASN A 676 10.29 -17.08 8.18
CA ASN A 676 10.25 -16.25 6.95
C ASN A 676 10.80 -16.95 5.69
N THR A 677 10.59 -18.26 5.56
CA THR A 677 11.20 -19.16 4.58
C THR A 677 10.14 -20.16 4.12
N SER A 678 9.75 -20.08 2.85
CA SER A 678 9.02 -21.18 2.20
C SER A 678 10.04 -22.25 1.81
N SER A 679 9.78 -23.52 2.15
CA SER A 679 10.64 -24.66 1.79
C SER A 679 9.89 -25.65 0.89
N ALA A 680 10.61 -26.27 -0.05
CA ALA A 680 10.08 -27.31 -0.92
C ALA A 680 11.08 -28.47 -1.04
N THR A 681 10.61 -29.71 -0.94
CA THR A 681 11.42 -30.92 -1.01
C THR A 681 11.33 -31.55 -2.40
N VAL A 682 12.45 -31.68 -3.12
CA VAL A 682 12.47 -32.30 -4.47
C VAL A 682 13.10 -33.69 -4.40
N GLN A 683 12.36 -34.73 -4.80
CA GLN A 683 12.91 -36.09 -4.94
C GLN A 683 13.82 -36.22 -6.18
N SER A 684 14.81 -37.12 -6.11
CA SER A 684 15.98 -37.23 -6.98
C SER A 684 15.72 -37.23 -8.50
N GLY A 685 14.53 -37.61 -8.97
CA GLY A 685 14.14 -37.56 -10.38
C GLY A 685 13.80 -36.16 -10.93
N GLY A 686 13.57 -35.17 -10.06
CA GLY A 686 13.22 -33.78 -10.43
C GLY A 686 14.43 -32.85 -10.60
N MET A 687 15.61 -33.24 -10.10
CA MET A 687 16.79 -32.35 -10.04
C MET A 687 17.26 -31.86 -11.41
N ALA A 688 17.30 -32.73 -12.43
CA ALA A 688 17.84 -32.37 -13.75
C ALA A 688 16.98 -31.33 -14.52
N LYS A 689 15.68 -31.23 -14.23
CA LYS A 689 14.77 -30.25 -14.86
C LYS A 689 14.79 -28.90 -14.13
N PHE A 690 15.06 -28.90 -12.83
CA PHE A 690 15.13 -27.71 -11.99
C PHE A 690 16.42 -26.90 -12.22
N PHE A 691 17.57 -27.57 -12.42
CA PHE A 691 18.83 -26.90 -12.80
C PHE A 691 18.74 -26.12 -14.12
N ARG A 692 17.84 -26.52 -15.03
CA ARG A 692 17.62 -25.83 -16.31
C ARG A 692 16.87 -24.50 -16.16
N VAL A 693 16.11 -24.34 -15.08
CA VAL A 693 15.45 -23.08 -14.71
C VAL A 693 16.48 -22.15 -14.06
N LEU A 694 17.27 -22.64 -13.10
CA LEU A 694 18.34 -21.85 -12.45
C LEU A 694 19.45 -21.38 -13.40
N SER A 695 19.82 -22.19 -14.41
CA SER A 695 20.85 -21.79 -15.40
C SER A 695 20.43 -20.64 -16.31
N LEU A 696 19.16 -20.23 -16.31
CA LEU A 696 18.65 -19.07 -17.04
C LEU A 696 18.71 -17.76 -16.22
N TYR A 697 19.01 -17.81 -14.92
CA TYR A 697 18.91 -16.68 -13.99
C TYR A 697 20.25 -16.23 -13.36
N GLY A 698 21.38 -16.68 -13.90
CA GLY A 698 22.67 -15.99 -13.77
C GLY A 698 23.11 -15.61 -12.35
N ASN A 699 23.54 -16.58 -11.57
CA ASN A 699 24.80 -16.51 -10.83
C ASN A 699 25.19 -17.93 -10.40
N SER A 700 26.20 -18.48 -11.08
CA SER A 700 26.82 -19.75 -10.71
C SER A 700 27.82 -19.50 -9.57
N GLN A 701 27.45 -19.92 -8.37
CA GLN A 701 28.34 -20.52 -7.38
C GLN A 701 27.64 -21.79 -6.89
#